data_AF-Q9A6M9-F1
#
_entry.id   AF-Q9A6M9-F1
#
_cell.length_a   1.000
_cell.length_b   1.000
_cell.length_c   1.000
_cell.angle_alpha   90.00
_cell.angle_beta   90.00
_cell.angle_gamma   90.00
#
_symmetry.space_group_name_H-M   'P 1'
#
loop_
_entity.id
_entity.type
_entity.pdbx_description
1 polymer ?
#
loop_
_entity_poly.entity_id
_entity_poly.type
_entity_poly.pdbx_seq_one_letter_code
_entity_poly.pdbx_strand_id
1 'polypeptide(L)'
;MTLRQLLRSSVAAACIAGTLAPTGYAAPQPMVARGALDVRVAQAAEFSRVEFHWAGGARMTPVRQGQTLVLRFSRDANPNLSALKIAPPRWIKSADARRVNGVLEIVLTLTDDADAKLGTADGVDFVNIYPKAGAIASAAAAASPATAPAPVGRPNPMPRDGVVRAGIDRRDGQVTLSFDWAAPAGAAVFRRGEAVWIVFDTPARLDISKLPGTTPRYSKLQVYRGADYVALRVVAPPGEPYVAVGSGPSWRVSFGAGPQQSPDIIQVTRAEQSPSAALSAAVAGVTRAIWVDDPAVGDRIIVAPALAPAKGLPSRREYVEFALLQSAQGLAAEAYAADLMVQAQADQVRIGRPKGLALSPASAAAPPEEATAGAPQPLSMPALIDLEAWPKTGSGGFLARYNALQGAVSAASEDEADIAARLALARFLVGSQMSFEAIGVLNAGARKHQTLMGNPEFRGLRGVARVLAGRLSEADADFSSPVLADEPSSALWRGYISAKNGQWLDARTQFANGTRALDLFPPIWRARFLKAQADAALGVGDLPGAMQAVTKALAQAKIPVEDQLDIRLVQARIFEAKGEKARAQRMYTAIAKAPIDRIAAPATLRATQLQYARGQINATKAAETLNQLRYRWRGDGVELEVIRALGKLYIDQGRYREALEVLRSAGRRLSDRPEAVALQNDLSEAFRQLFLQGLADGMQPIQAVGLFYDFQDLTPIGADGDQMVRNLVRRLVDVDLLGDAAKLLKYQVENRLNGVPKAQVATDLAWIYLMDKKPEDALNTINATRTTILPPALNAERRLATARALMGLGRYDAALDLVETDTSRDGQEIRGEIAWKQRAWPAAGALYERSLGDRFRTGGALSAAEEARLLRASVAYSLADDDAALGRLRARWSGFIETASNPEGLRVALQGMSMGAVSASDFGRVSADNEAFNGWIGRLKERFRTGQPAGSPARAGG
;
A
#
# COMPACT_ATOMS: atom_id res chain seq x y z
N MET A 1 -38.42 7.93 7.92
CA MET A 1 -38.05 9.17 7.22
C MET A 1 -37.03 9.88 8.12
N THR A 2 -35.73 9.78 7.83
CA THR A 2 -34.94 10.64 6.90
C THR A 2 -34.75 12.06 7.43
N LEU A 3 -33.65 12.78 7.23
CA LEU A 3 -32.28 12.63 6.69
C LEU A 3 -31.94 14.08 6.24
N ARG A 4 -30.67 14.48 6.26
CA ARG A 4 -30.13 15.76 5.75
C ARG A 4 -30.39 16.97 6.67
N GLN A 5 -29.50 17.95 6.84
CA GLN A 5 -28.04 18.15 6.65
C GLN A 5 -27.89 19.66 6.43
N LEU A 6 -27.10 20.34 7.26
CA LEU A 6 -26.33 21.57 6.97
C LEU A 6 -25.40 21.72 8.20
N LEU A 7 -24.07 21.51 8.23
CA LEU A 7 -22.89 21.72 7.35
C LEU A 7 -22.06 22.97 7.74
N ARG A 8 -20.76 22.73 7.99
CA ARG A 8 -19.63 23.67 8.20
C ARG A 8 -19.63 24.38 9.57
N SER A 9 -18.51 24.53 10.29
CA SER A 9 -17.13 23.96 10.29
C SER A 9 -16.51 24.23 11.69
N SER A 10 -15.36 23.74 12.18
CA SER A 10 -14.11 23.12 11.65
C SER A 10 -13.72 21.94 12.60
N VAL A 11 -12.70 21.05 12.45
CA VAL A 11 -11.33 21.01 11.86
C VAL A 11 -10.26 21.77 12.68
N ALA A 12 -9.19 21.19 13.26
CA ALA A 12 -8.87 19.79 13.64
C ALA A 12 -7.60 19.70 14.54
N ALA A 13 -7.45 18.59 15.30
CA ALA A 13 -6.19 17.94 15.78
C ALA A 13 -5.23 18.68 16.77
N ALA A 14 -4.47 18.01 17.67
CA ALA A 14 -4.55 16.63 18.21
C ALA A 14 -3.70 16.41 19.51
N CYS A 15 -4.24 15.58 20.43
CA CYS A 15 -3.59 14.62 21.36
C CYS A 15 -2.34 14.96 22.22
N ILE A 16 -2.40 14.68 23.54
CA ILE A 16 -1.88 13.46 24.21
C ILE A 16 -2.16 13.53 25.75
N ALA A 17 -2.43 12.39 26.40
CA ALA A 17 -2.47 12.23 27.87
C ALA A 17 -2.24 10.76 28.30
N GLY A 18 -1.87 10.52 29.56
CA GLY A 18 -1.89 9.18 30.20
C GLY A 18 -0.63 8.82 31.03
N THR A 19 -0.83 8.27 32.23
CA THR A 19 0.24 7.94 33.21
C THR A 19 -0.07 6.68 34.02
N LEU A 20 0.97 5.90 34.38
CA LEU A 20 0.97 4.75 35.34
C LEU A 20 0.17 3.49 34.88
N ALA A 21 0.43 2.25 35.30
CA ALA A 21 1.58 1.49 35.86
C ALA A 21 1.15 -0.02 35.92
N PRO A 22 1.87 -0.96 36.59
CA PRO A 22 3.25 -1.44 36.41
C PRO A 22 3.34 -2.97 36.08
N THR A 23 4.49 -3.45 35.57
CA THR A 23 4.97 -4.85 35.73
C THR A 23 6.51 -4.89 35.75
N GLY A 24 7.09 -5.91 36.38
CA GLY A 24 8.54 -5.98 36.69
C GLY A 24 9.37 -6.98 35.88
N TYR A 25 10.69 -6.80 35.96
CA TYR A 25 11.77 -7.73 35.60
C TYR A 25 11.75 -8.39 34.20
N ALA A 26 12.29 -7.65 33.23
CA ALA A 26 13.21 -8.23 32.25
C ALA A 26 14.65 -7.80 32.61
N ALA A 27 15.64 -8.68 32.48
CA ALA A 27 17.03 -8.33 32.77
C ALA A 27 17.56 -7.31 31.73
N PRO A 28 18.31 -6.27 32.14
CA PRO A 28 18.92 -5.35 31.20
C PRO A 28 19.98 -6.08 30.35
N GLN A 29 20.03 -5.78 29.06
CA GLN A 29 21.15 -6.22 28.22
C GLN A 29 22.46 -5.59 28.70
N PRO A 30 23.62 -6.23 28.48
CA PRO A 30 24.90 -5.69 28.91
C PRO A 30 25.17 -4.36 28.23
N MET A 31 25.01 -3.27 28.98
CA MET A 31 25.49 -1.95 28.57
C MET A 31 27.01 -2.04 28.43
N VAL A 32 27.51 -1.91 27.20
CA VAL A 32 28.89 -1.47 26.98
C VAL A 32 29.03 -0.14 27.72
N ALA A 33 29.86 -0.12 28.76
CA ALA A 33 29.96 1.02 29.65
C ALA A 33 30.53 2.22 28.89
N ARG A 34 29.64 3.14 28.47
CA ARG A 34 30.03 4.51 28.13
C ARG A 34 30.77 5.05 29.36
N GLY A 35 32.01 5.49 29.18
CA GLY A 35 32.82 6.02 30.27
C GLY A 35 32.06 7.11 31.02
N ALA A 36 32.16 7.14 32.35
CA ALA A 36 31.39 8.07 33.19
C ALA A 36 31.67 9.55 32.89
N LEU A 37 32.75 9.83 32.15
CA LEU A 37 33.16 11.12 31.62
C LEU A 37 33.48 11.00 30.12
N ASP A 38 32.77 11.76 29.29
CA ASP A 38 33.10 12.04 27.88
C ASP A 38 33.83 13.40 27.79
N VAL A 39 34.91 13.48 27.01
CA VAL A 39 35.77 14.68 26.94
C VAL A 39 35.77 15.22 25.53
N ARG A 40 35.24 16.44 25.36
CA ARG A 40 35.06 17.07 24.05
C ARG A 40 35.94 18.28 23.87
N VAL A 41 36.21 18.59 22.61
CA VAL A 41 37.11 19.64 22.16
C VAL A 41 36.41 20.47 21.09
N ALA A 42 36.41 21.79 21.26
CA ALA A 42 35.99 22.74 20.25
C ALA A 42 37.05 23.84 20.13
N GLN A 43 37.24 24.41 18.94
CA GLN A 43 38.23 25.48 18.72
C GLN A 43 37.58 26.63 17.94
N ALA A 44 37.52 27.79 18.59
CA ALA A 44 37.11 29.05 17.98
C ALA A 44 38.33 29.80 17.41
N ALA A 45 38.12 31.03 16.93
CA ALA A 45 39.23 31.88 16.47
C ALA A 45 40.14 32.32 17.65
N GLU A 46 39.52 32.67 18.78
CA GLU A 46 40.14 33.36 19.92
C GLU A 46 40.35 32.47 21.16
N PHE A 47 39.71 31.30 21.21
CA PHE A 47 39.87 30.34 22.31
C PHE A 47 39.68 28.89 21.86
N SER A 48 40.39 27.98 22.53
CA SER A 48 40.11 26.54 22.55
C SER A 48 39.22 26.23 23.75
N ARG A 49 38.23 25.35 23.59
CA ARG A 49 37.42 24.84 24.71
C ARG A 49 37.60 23.34 24.85
N VAL A 50 37.78 22.91 26.09
CA VAL A 50 37.67 21.50 26.52
C VAL A 50 36.45 21.36 27.43
N GLU A 51 35.60 20.37 27.19
CA GLU A 51 34.35 20.13 27.93
C GLU A 51 34.33 18.74 28.56
N PHE A 52 33.79 18.65 29.77
CA PHE A 52 33.79 17.45 30.61
C PHE A 52 32.36 17.00 30.91
N HIS A 53 31.85 16.12 30.05
CA HIS A 53 30.46 15.64 30.05
C HIS A 53 30.31 14.43 30.99
N TRP A 54 29.85 14.66 32.23
CA TRP A 54 29.72 13.62 33.27
C TRP A 54 28.33 12.97 33.32
N ALA A 55 28.29 11.64 33.30
CA ALA A 55 27.07 10.85 33.52
C ALA A 55 26.58 10.98 34.98
N GLY A 56 25.54 11.80 35.19
CA GLY A 56 25.02 12.14 36.51
C GLY A 56 25.85 13.20 37.25
N GLY A 57 26.70 13.95 36.54
CA GLY A 57 27.47 15.08 37.09
C GLY A 57 28.67 14.70 37.97
N ALA A 58 29.59 15.65 38.13
CA ALA A 58 30.65 15.67 39.12
C ALA A 58 30.98 17.16 39.42
N ARG A 59 31.67 17.45 40.52
CA ARG A 59 32.25 18.80 40.76
C ARG A 59 33.70 18.81 40.29
N MET A 60 34.03 19.59 39.27
CA MET A 60 35.41 19.96 38.96
C MET A 60 35.96 20.97 40.00
N THR A 61 37.20 20.76 40.43
CA THR A 61 37.97 21.67 41.29
C THR A 61 39.33 21.93 40.61
N PRO A 62 39.59 23.15 40.10
CA PRO A 62 40.84 23.47 39.43
C PRO A 62 41.94 23.90 40.40
N VAL A 63 43.18 23.52 40.09
CA VAL A 63 44.41 24.02 40.71
C VAL A 63 45.40 24.35 39.59
N ARG A 64 45.83 25.62 39.49
CA ARG A 64 46.85 26.05 38.51
C ARG A 64 48.23 26.15 39.17
N GLN A 65 49.23 25.60 38.51
CA GLN A 65 50.64 25.66 38.88
C GLN A 65 51.44 26.07 37.63
N GLY A 66 51.64 27.37 37.43
CA GLY A 66 52.30 27.93 36.26
C GLY A 66 51.55 27.64 34.95
N GLN A 67 52.22 26.94 34.02
CA GLN A 67 51.64 26.47 32.76
C GLN A 67 50.69 25.29 32.95
N THR A 68 50.73 24.59 34.09
CA THR A 68 49.94 23.38 34.33
C THR A 68 48.60 23.71 35.02
N LEU A 69 47.49 23.24 34.45
CA LEU A 69 46.16 23.32 35.03
C LEU A 69 45.68 21.90 35.39
N VAL A 70 45.59 21.61 36.69
CA VAL A 70 45.10 20.33 37.22
C VAL A 70 43.61 20.46 37.53
N LEU A 71 42.80 19.61 36.91
CA LEU A 71 41.35 19.54 37.05
C LEU A 71 41.00 18.29 37.86
N ARG A 72 40.72 18.45 39.15
CA ARG A 72 40.35 17.35 40.04
C ARG A 72 38.83 17.23 40.14
N PHE A 73 38.28 16.09 39.75
CA PHE A 73 36.83 15.87 39.78
C PHE A 73 36.39 15.22 41.11
N SER A 74 35.13 15.33 41.49
CA SER A 74 34.61 14.68 42.72
C SER A 74 34.31 13.18 42.56
N ARG A 75 34.69 12.57 41.43
CA ARG A 75 34.40 11.18 41.03
C ARG A 75 35.58 10.66 40.20
N ASP A 76 35.82 9.34 40.20
CA ASP A 76 36.78 8.69 39.31
C ASP A 76 36.13 8.24 38.00
N ALA A 77 36.91 8.20 36.92
CA ALA A 77 36.54 7.70 35.59
C ALA A 77 37.80 7.26 34.82
N ASN A 78 37.64 6.81 33.58
CA ASN A 78 38.77 6.57 32.66
C ASN A 78 38.46 7.25 31.30
N PRO A 79 38.67 8.57 31.19
CA PRO A 79 38.29 9.33 29.99
C PRO A 79 39.24 9.06 28.82
N ASN A 80 38.69 9.01 27.60
CA ASN A 80 39.51 8.88 26.39
C ASN A 80 40.12 10.24 25.98
N LEU A 81 41.33 10.52 26.44
CA LEU A 81 42.06 11.75 26.08
C LEU A 81 42.79 11.67 24.72
N SER A 82 42.61 10.61 23.92
CA SER A 82 43.40 10.40 22.69
C SER A 82 43.30 11.57 21.70
N ALA A 83 42.14 12.22 21.58
CA ALA A 83 41.98 13.39 20.72
C ALA A 83 42.89 14.56 21.13
N LEU A 84 42.95 14.86 22.44
CA LEU A 84 43.82 15.90 23.01
C LEU A 84 45.32 15.56 22.91
N LYS A 85 45.67 14.27 22.78
CA LYS A 85 47.06 13.79 22.64
C LYS A 85 47.53 13.72 21.19
N ILE A 86 46.66 13.35 20.25
CA ILE A 86 46.99 13.20 18.82
C ILE A 86 47.00 14.56 18.12
N ALA A 87 46.06 15.44 18.48
CA ALA A 87 45.94 16.79 17.92
C ALA A 87 45.56 17.78 19.03
N PRO A 88 46.52 18.18 19.90
CA PRO A 88 46.25 19.15 20.96
C PRO A 88 45.73 20.48 20.36
N PRO A 89 44.67 21.09 20.94
CA PRO A 89 44.15 22.38 20.51
C PRO A 89 45.18 23.50 20.66
N ARG A 90 44.92 24.64 19.98
CA ARG A 90 45.66 25.88 20.23
C ARG A 90 45.74 26.15 21.74
N TRP A 91 46.92 26.56 22.19
CA TRP A 91 47.26 26.88 23.58
C TRP A 91 47.34 25.70 24.57
N ILE A 92 47.24 24.45 24.10
CA ILE A 92 47.52 23.24 24.90
C ILE A 92 48.79 22.56 24.36
N LYS A 93 49.74 22.25 25.25
CA LYS A 93 50.95 21.46 24.96
C LYS A 93 50.73 19.96 25.19
N SER A 94 50.02 19.57 26.25
CA SER A 94 49.67 18.17 26.53
C SER A 94 48.42 18.05 27.41
N ALA A 95 47.82 16.85 27.42
CA ALA A 95 46.70 16.51 28.30
C ALA A 95 46.84 15.07 28.81
N ASP A 96 46.91 14.90 30.12
CA ASP A 96 47.11 13.61 30.78
C ASP A 96 46.07 13.35 31.87
N ALA A 97 45.72 12.08 32.10
CA ALA A 97 44.85 11.65 33.19
C ALA A 97 45.66 10.85 34.20
N ARG A 98 45.50 11.16 35.49
CA ARG A 98 46.08 10.40 36.60
C ARG A 98 45.05 10.18 37.70
N ARG A 99 45.25 9.13 38.50
CA ARG A 99 44.45 8.86 39.69
C ARG A 99 45.26 9.15 40.94
N VAL A 100 44.71 9.97 41.82
CA VAL A 100 45.32 10.34 43.10
C VAL A 100 44.28 10.11 44.20
N ASN A 101 44.59 9.25 45.16
CA ASN A 101 43.74 8.93 46.31
C ASN A 101 42.28 8.57 45.93
N GLY A 102 42.11 7.70 44.93
CA GLY A 102 40.79 7.25 44.46
C GLY A 102 40.00 8.27 43.63
N VAL A 103 40.65 9.33 43.16
CA VAL A 103 40.02 10.45 42.44
C VAL A 103 40.73 10.73 41.11
N LEU A 104 39.97 11.07 40.07
CA LEU A 104 40.50 11.47 38.77
C LEU A 104 41.01 12.92 38.79
N GLU A 105 42.25 13.11 38.34
CA GLU A 105 42.82 14.40 37.96
C GLU A 105 43.16 14.40 36.47
N ILE A 106 42.68 15.41 35.73
CA ILE A 106 43.11 15.69 34.36
C ILE A 106 44.09 16.86 34.40
N VAL A 107 45.28 16.66 33.88
CA VAL A 107 46.39 17.60 33.87
C VAL A 107 46.53 18.16 32.46
N LEU A 108 46.20 19.44 32.28
CA LEU A 108 46.40 20.16 31.02
C LEU A 108 47.66 21.02 31.13
N THR A 109 48.65 20.78 30.27
CA THR A 109 49.81 21.66 30.14
C THR A 109 49.48 22.70 29.08
N LEU A 110 49.49 23.98 29.44
CA LEU A 110 49.19 25.10 28.54
C LEU A 110 50.47 25.65 27.91
N THR A 111 50.34 26.48 26.86
CA THR A 111 51.46 27.27 26.36
C THR A 111 51.77 28.46 27.29
N ASP A 112 52.98 28.99 27.17
CA ASP A 112 53.50 30.11 27.99
C ASP A 112 52.83 31.46 27.65
N ASP A 113 52.32 31.60 26.44
CA ASP A 113 51.50 32.72 25.97
C ASP A 113 50.02 32.61 26.36
N ALA A 114 49.60 31.59 27.13
CA ALA A 114 48.20 31.25 27.35
C ALA A 114 47.65 31.52 28.76
N ASP A 115 46.35 31.75 28.81
CA ASP A 115 45.54 31.82 30.02
C ASP A 115 44.27 30.97 29.90
N ALA A 116 43.63 30.67 31.03
CA ALA A 116 42.49 29.76 31.08
C ALA A 116 41.39 30.24 32.04
N LYS A 117 40.15 30.23 31.56
CA LYS A 117 38.93 30.53 32.32
C LYS A 117 38.03 29.32 32.34
N LEU A 118 37.69 28.89 33.55
CA LEU A 118 36.78 27.77 33.78
C LEU A 118 35.35 28.27 33.97
N GLY A 119 34.39 27.39 33.73
CA GLY A 119 33.00 27.62 34.04
C GLY A 119 32.17 26.33 33.90
N THR A 120 30.90 26.43 34.27
CA THR A 120 29.91 25.38 34.09
C THR A 120 28.73 25.97 33.33
N ALA A 121 28.27 25.30 32.28
CA ALA A 121 27.08 25.67 31.52
C ALA A 121 26.28 24.41 31.19
N ASP A 122 24.95 24.46 31.28
CA ASP A 122 24.04 23.36 30.93
C ASP A 122 24.38 22.00 31.60
N GLY A 123 24.97 22.05 32.81
CA GLY A 123 25.42 20.88 33.57
C GLY A 123 26.78 20.30 33.15
N VAL A 124 27.48 20.97 32.23
CA VAL A 124 28.80 20.59 31.69
C VAL A 124 29.87 21.54 32.22
N ASP A 125 30.91 20.98 32.84
CA ASP A 125 32.12 21.71 33.24
C ASP A 125 33.02 21.92 32.01
N PHE A 126 33.57 23.13 31.84
CA PHE A 126 34.44 23.46 30.72
C PHE A 126 35.65 24.33 31.12
N VAL A 127 36.68 24.26 30.28
CA VAL A 127 37.84 25.16 30.30
C VAL A 127 37.93 25.85 28.94
N ASN A 128 37.90 27.18 28.93
CA ASN A 128 38.31 27.98 27.77
C ASN A 128 39.78 28.40 27.94
N ILE A 129 40.64 28.04 27.00
CA ILE A 129 42.04 28.44 26.92
C ILE A 129 42.18 29.46 25.80
N TYR A 130 42.82 30.60 26.07
CA TYR A 130 42.92 31.75 25.17
C TYR A 130 44.29 32.43 25.35
N PRO A 131 44.76 33.27 24.39
CA PRO A 131 46.03 33.95 24.56
C PRO A 131 45.96 34.94 25.72
N LYS A 132 46.99 34.93 26.56
CA LYS A 132 47.16 35.79 27.72
C LYS A 132 47.24 37.25 27.28
N ALA A 133 46.46 38.11 27.93
CA ALA A 133 46.46 39.54 27.64
C ALA A 133 47.89 40.11 27.76
N GLY A 134 48.37 40.69 26.67
CA GLY A 134 49.77 41.15 26.50
C GLY A 134 50.59 40.33 25.50
N ALA A 135 50.37 39.02 25.35
CA ALA A 135 51.15 38.18 24.43
C ALA A 135 50.97 38.60 22.95
N ILE A 136 49.74 39.03 22.59
CA ILE A 136 49.40 39.53 21.26
C ILE A 136 50.23 40.78 20.89
N ALA A 137 50.67 41.58 21.86
CA ALA A 137 51.40 42.83 21.62
C ALA A 137 52.76 42.61 20.93
N SER A 138 53.41 41.46 21.12
CA SER A 138 54.69 41.15 20.47
C SER A 138 54.57 40.59 19.05
N ALA A 139 53.35 40.27 18.59
CA ALA A 139 53.08 39.82 17.22
C ALA A 139 52.26 40.85 16.41
N ALA A 140 51.46 41.69 17.08
CA ALA A 140 50.68 42.77 16.46
C ALA A 140 51.50 44.06 16.18
N ALA A 141 52.72 44.17 16.71
CA ALA A 141 53.62 45.31 16.50
C ALA A 141 54.11 45.50 15.04
N ALA A 142 53.72 44.60 14.11
CA ALA A 142 54.09 44.63 12.70
C ALA A 142 52.88 44.75 11.74
N ALA A 143 51.70 45.19 12.22
CA ALA A 143 50.52 45.38 11.36
C ALA A 143 49.54 46.47 11.85
N SER A 144 50.00 47.72 12.03
CA SER A 144 49.12 48.87 11.77
C SER A 144 48.82 48.96 10.27
N PRO A 145 47.68 49.56 9.84
CA PRO A 145 47.14 49.34 8.49
C PRO A 145 48.04 49.94 7.40
N ALA A 146 48.88 49.09 6.82
CA ALA A 146 49.58 49.40 5.58
C ALA A 146 48.53 49.57 4.47
N THR A 147 48.37 50.81 4.01
CA THR A 147 47.72 51.10 2.73
C THR A 147 48.34 50.20 1.67
N ALA A 148 47.51 49.45 0.94
CA ALA A 148 48.01 48.55 -0.09
C ALA A 148 48.92 49.34 -1.07
N PRO A 149 50.16 48.89 -1.34
CA PRO A 149 51.07 49.64 -2.19
C PRO A 149 50.44 49.77 -3.57
N ALA A 150 50.27 51.02 -4.03
CA ALA A 150 49.79 51.27 -5.38
C ALA A 150 50.75 50.63 -6.40
N PRO A 151 50.25 50.06 -7.51
CA PRO A 151 51.09 49.45 -8.53
C PRO A 151 52.10 50.47 -9.06
N VAL A 152 53.38 50.24 -8.75
CA VAL A 152 54.48 51.18 -9.00
C VAL A 152 54.69 51.34 -10.51
N GLY A 153 54.73 52.59 -10.99
CA GLY A 153 55.15 52.92 -12.36
C GLY A 153 54.04 53.34 -13.33
N ARG A 154 52.75 53.31 -12.96
CA ARG A 154 51.65 53.77 -13.84
C ARG A 154 51.33 55.27 -13.61
N PRO A 155 51.32 56.12 -14.67
CA PRO A 155 50.87 57.51 -14.57
C PRO A 155 49.40 57.62 -14.11
N ASN A 156 49.06 58.69 -13.38
CA ASN A 156 47.71 58.93 -12.91
C ASN A 156 46.72 59.06 -14.09
N PRO A 157 45.71 58.19 -14.23
CA PRO A 157 44.75 58.24 -15.32
C PRO A 157 43.68 59.33 -15.17
N MET A 158 43.54 59.95 -13.99
CA MET A 158 42.51 60.97 -13.76
C MET A 158 42.78 62.25 -14.57
N PRO A 159 41.81 62.77 -15.34
CA PRO A 159 41.91 64.07 -16.00
C PRO A 159 42.25 65.23 -15.07
N ARG A 160 42.89 66.29 -15.58
CA ARG A 160 43.33 67.46 -14.79
C ARG A 160 42.19 68.23 -14.12
N ASP A 161 40.98 68.17 -14.69
CA ASP A 161 39.75 68.74 -14.13
C ASP A 161 38.96 67.74 -13.26
N GLY A 162 39.45 66.50 -13.13
CA GLY A 162 38.81 65.40 -12.43
C GLY A 162 37.58 64.81 -13.14
N VAL A 163 37.28 65.20 -14.38
CA VAL A 163 36.05 64.82 -15.10
C VAL A 163 36.35 63.95 -16.33
N VAL A 164 35.98 62.67 -16.25
CA VAL A 164 35.90 61.79 -17.43
C VAL A 164 34.55 62.03 -18.08
N ARG A 165 34.56 62.35 -19.39
CA ARG A 165 33.34 62.65 -20.16
C ARG A 165 32.96 61.43 -20.97
N ALA A 166 31.75 60.93 -20.78
CA ALA A 166 31.26 59.77 -21.53
C ALA A 166 30.76 60.20 -22.92
N GLY A 167 31.35 59.62 -23.97
CA GLY A 167 30.87 59.75 -25.33
C GLY A 167 29.88 58.65 -25.70
N ILE A 168 29.13 58.85 -26.77
CA ILE A 168 28.24 57.85 -27.37
C ILE A 168 28.34 57.88 -28.90
N ASP A 169 28.48 56.70 -29.49
CA ASP A 169 28.37 56.44 -30.92
C ASP A 169 27.27 55.39 -31.17
N ARG A 170 26.61 55.45 -32.33
CA ARG A 170 25.54 54.54 -32.73
C ARG A 170 25.70 54.17 -34.20
N ARG A 171 26.06 52.92 -34.46
CA ARG A 171 26.23 52.37 -35.82
C ARG A 171 25.66 50.97 -35.86
N ASP A 172 25.09 50.58 -37.00
CA ASP A 172 24.71 49.19 -37.31
C ASP A 172 23.79 48.52 -36.26
N GLY A 173 22.96 49.31 -35.56
CA GLY A 173 22.08 48.84 -34.49
C GLY A 173 22.77 48.57 -33.14
N GLN A 174 24.06 48.87 -33.02
CA GLN A 174 24.87 48.80 -31.81
C GLN A 174 25.04 50.20 -31.19
N VAL A 175 25.04 50.27 -29.85
CA VAL A 175 25.31 51.51 -29.09
C VAL A 175 26.64 51.37 -28.37
N THR A 176 27.59 52.26 -28.66
CA THR A 176 28.93 52.26 -28.03
C THR A 176 29.08 53.46 -27.13
N LEU A 177 29.43 53.22 -25.86
CA LEU A 177 29.84 54.24 -24.89
C LEU A 177 31.37 54.37 -24.93
N SER A 178 31.91 55.59 -24.96
CA SER A 178 33.36 55.84 -24.88
C SER A 178 33.74 56.56 -23.58
N PHE A 179 34.90 56.22 -23.03
CA PHE A 179 35.43 56.77 -21.78
C PHE A 179 36.91 57.09 -21.97
N ASP A 180 37.24 58.37 -22.05
CA ASP A 180 38.60 58.85 -22.35
C ASP A 180 39.29 59.38 -21.08
N TRP A 181 40.44 58.82 -20.77
CA TRP A 181 41.23 59.12 -19.55
C TRP A 181 42.53 59.87 -19.89
N ALA A 182 43.26 60.35 -18.89
CA ALA A 182 44.55 61.04 -19.09
C ALA A 182 45.74 60.07 -19.26
N ALA A 183 45.58 58.83 -18.80
CA ALA A 183 46.49 57.70 -18.97
C ALA A 183 45.66 56.40 -18.93
N PRO A 184 46.22 55.21 -19.25
CA PRO A 184 45.48 53.95 -19.21
C PRO A 184 44.72 53.73 -17.88
N ALA A 185 43.40 53.53 -17.97
CA ALA A 185 42.55 53.20 -16.84
C ALA A 185 42.34 51.69 -16.71
N GLY A 186 42.33 51.17 -15.48
CA GLY A 186 41.95 49.79 -15.21
C GLY A 186 40.43 49.70 -15.25
N ALA A 187 39.88 48.82 -16.08
CA ALA A 187 38.44 48.64 -16.23
C ALA A 187 38.02 47.21 -15.86
N ALA A 188 36.77 47.05 -15.41
CA ALA A 188 36.04 45.80 -15.40
C ALA A 188 34.66 46.02 -16.02
N VAL A 189 34.22 45.09 -16.88
CA VAL A 189 32.92 45.14 -17.54
C VAL A 189 32.27 43.76 -17.43
N PHE A 190 31.20 43.66 -16.63
CA PHE A 190 30.59 42.39 -16.25
C PHE A 190 29.07 42.49 -16.07
N ARG A 191 28.36 41.35 -16.08
CA ARG A 191 26.91 41.32 -15.90
C ARG A 191 26.49 40.83 -14.52
N ARG A 192 25.59 41.56 -13.87
CA ARG A 192 24.91 41.17 -12.63
C ARG A 192 23.41 41.44 -12.75
N GLY A 193 22.61 40.38 -12.77
CA GLY A 193 21.17 40.46 -13.00
C GLY A 193 20.83 41.16 -14.33
N GLU A 194 19.89 42.11 -14.26
CA GLU A 194 19.50 42.98 -15.38
C GLU A 194 20.59 43.98 -15.85
N ALA A 195 21.67 44.17 -15.08
CA ALA A 195 22.62 45.24 -15.32
C ALA A 195 23.98 44.76 -15.83
N VAL A 196 24.53 45.49 -16.78
CA VAL A 196 25.97 45.48 -17.08
C VAL A 196 26.62 46.59 -16.28
N TRP A 197 27.64 46.24 -15.50
CA TRP A 197 28.45 47.15 -14.72
C TRP A 197 29.73 47.45 -15.48
N ILE A 198 30.07 48.73 -15.59
CA ILE A 198 31.34 49.25 -16.10
C ILE A 198 32.03 49.94 -14.92
N VAL A 199 33.12 49.38 -14.41
CA VAL A 199 33.83 49.87 -13.21
C VAL A 199 35.25 50.25 -13.58
N PHE A 200 35.73 51.40 -13.11
CA PHE A 200 37.09 51.88 -13.33
C PHE A 200 37.86 52.07 -12.02
N ASP A 201 39.14 51.73 -12.02
CA ASP A 201 40.07 51.72 -10.85
C ASP A 201 40.49 53.11 -10.34
N THR A 202 39.72 54.15 -10.67
CA THR A 202 40.07 55.55 -10.44
C THR A 202 38.82 56.35 -10.08
N PRO A 203 38.81 57.09 -8.95
CA PRO A 203 37.64 57.84 -8.48
C PRO A 203 37.50 59.19 -9.18
N ALA A 204 37.31 59.19 -10.51
CA ALA A 204 36.97 60.39 -11.27
C ALA A 204 35.50 60.82 -11.04
N ARG A 205 35.12 62.01 -11.52
CA ARG A 205 33.70 62.34 -11.77
C ARG A 205 33.38 61.88 -13.19
N LEU A 206 32.35 61.03 -13.35
CA LEU A 206 31.91 60.57 -14.66
C LEU A 206 30.74 61.45 -15.15
N ASP A 207 31.01 62.30 -16.12
CA ASP A 207 30.00 63.12 -16.79
C ASP A 207 29.28 62.31 -17.86
N ILE A 208 28.02 61.99 -17.60
CA ILE A 208 27.11 61.30 -18.52
C ILE A 208 26.06 62.23 -19.16
N SER A 209 26.21 63.56 -19.05
CA SER A 209 25.20 64.53 -19.52
C SER A 209 24.89 64.44 -21.03
N LYS A 210 25.81 63.89 -21.82
CA LYS A 210 25.67 63.64 -23.26
C LYS A 210 25.12 62.26 -23.61
N LEU A 211 24.93 61.37 -22.63
CA LEU A 211 24.33 60.07 -22.83
C LEU A 211 22.79 60.18 -22.74
N PRO A 212 22.03 59.52 -23.64
CA PRO A 212 20.59 59.41 -23.47
C PRO A 212 20.28 58.54 -22.24
N GLY A 213 19.24 58.88 -21.48
CA GLY A 213 18.83 58.07 -20.32
C GLY A 213 18.34 56.66 -20.69
N THR A 214 17.86 56.49 -21.92
CA THR A 214 17.23 55.27 -22.46
C THR A 214 17.57 55.12 -23.95
N THR A 215 17.78 53.88 -24.40
CA THR A 215 17.96 53.48 -25.80
C THR A 215 17.31 52.11 -26.04
N PRO A 216 17.20 51.61 -27.28
CA PRO A 216 16.79 50.22 -27.54
C PRO A 216 17.71 49.15 -26.94
N ARG A 217 18.91 49.51 -26.45
CA ARG A 217 19.93 48.60 -25.87
C ARG A 217 20.04 48.69 -24.35
N TYR A 218 19.59 49.78 -23.73
CA TYR A 218 19.57 49.96 -22.28
C TYR A 218 18.46 50.90 -21.83
N SER A 219 17.78 50.57 -20.74
CA SER A 219 16.63 51.35 -20.24
C SER A 219 17.02 52.48 -19.29
N LYS A 220 18.14 52.34 -18.55
CA LYS A 220 18.55 53.25 -17.46
C LYS A 220 20.07 53.26 -17.28
N LEU A 221 20.62 54.43 -16.99
CA LEU A 221 22.01 54.66 -16.60
C LEU A 221 22.08 55.17 -15.15
N GLN A 222 23.02 54.66 -14.34
CA GLN A 222 23.24 55.10 -12.97
C GLN A 222 24.75 55.17 -12.67
N VAL A 223 25.24 56.34 -12.25
CA VAL A 223 26.65 56.55 -11.87
C VAL A 223 26.82 56.33 -10.37
N TYR A 224 27.84 55.57 -10.00
CA TYR A 224 28.27 55.36 -8.61
C TYR A 224 29.76 55.69 -8.47
N ARG A 225 30.18 56.08 -7.28
CA ARG A 225 31.57 56.45 -6.97
C ARG A 225 31.92 56.02 -5.56
N GLY A 226 32.96 55.20 -5.42
CA GLY A 226 33.55 54.84 -4.14
C GLY A 226 34.70 55.75 -3.74
N ALA A 227 35.48 55.32 -2.75
CA ALA A 227 36.71 55.99 -2.35
C ALA A 227 37.78 55.95 -3.45
N ASP A 228 37.90 54.82 -4.17
CA ASP A 228 38.96 54.58 -5.16
C ASP A 228 38.46 54.07 -6.53
N TYR A 229 37.14 54.10 -6.77
CA TYR A 229 36.54 53.69 -8.06
C TYR A 229 35.44 54.66 -8.53
N VAL A 230 35.15 54.62 -9.84
CA VAL A 230 33.91 55.13 -10.42
C VAL A 230 33.26 54.04 -11.26
N ALA A 231 31.93 53.96 -11.24
CA ALA A 231 31.17 52.90 -11.90
C ALA A 231 29.92 53.45 -12.62
N LEU A 232 29.54 52.79 -13.71
CA LEU A 232 28.30 53.01 -14.44
C LEU A 232 27.52 51.69 -14.48
N ARG A 233 26.35 51.66 -13.85
CA ARG A 233 25.37 50.56 -13.96
C ARG A 233 24.44 50.86 -15.14
N VAL A 234 24.45 49.98 -16.13
CA VAL A 234 23.67 50.06 -17.37
C VAL A 234 22.62 48.96 -17.35
N VAL A 235 21.34 49.30 -17.20
CA VAL A 235 20.25 48.31 -17.20
C VAL A 235 19.95 47.90 -18.65
N ALA A 236 20.19 46.64 -19.01
CA ALA A 236 20.13 46.15 -20.38
C ALA A 236 19.32 44.84 -20.48
N PRO A 237 18.51 44.62 -21.55
CA PRO A 237 17.64 43.45 -21.67
C PRO A 237 18.37 42.11 -21.45
N PRO A 238 17.75 41.10 -20.80
CA PRO A 238 18.37 39.79 -20.62
C PRO A 238 18.88 39.20 -21.94
N GLY A 239 20.12 38.74 -21.95
CA GLY A 239 20.78 38.22 -23.16
C GLY A 239 21.39 39.28 -24.10
N GLU A 240 21.16 40.59 -23.89
CA GLU A 240 21.78 41.66 -24.69
C GLU A 240 23.31 41.52 -24.69
N PRO A 241 23.97 41.33 -25.85
CA PRO A 241 25.42 41.14 -25.93
C PRO A 241 26.15 42.45 -25.65
N TYR A 242 27.27 42.35 -24.95
CA TYR A 242 28.13 43.48 -24.60
C TYR A 242 29.61 43.12 -24.83
N VAL A 243 30.39 44.10 -25.30
CA VAL A 243 31.82 43.96 -25.63
C VAL A 243 32.58 45.14 -25.05
N ALA A 244 33.78 44.92 -24.52
CA ALA A 244 34.68 45.97 -24.03
C ALA A 244 35.98 45.97 -24.85
N VAL A 245 36.39 47.13 -25.35
CA VAL A 245 37.61 47.31 -26.15
C VAL A 245 38.39 48.50 -25.60
N GLY A 246 39.59 48.25 -25.08
CA GLY A 246 40.50 49.28 -24.59
C GLY A 246 41.60 49.59 -25.60
N SER A 247 41.95 50.87 -25.75
CA SER A 247 43.03 51.34 -26.62
C SER A 247 43.74 52.52 -25.96
N GLY A 248 44.95 52.30 -25.44
CA GLY A 248 45.70 53.30 -24.69
C GLY A 248 44.89 53.82 -23.47
N PRO A 249 44.59 55.13 -23.39
CA PRO A 249 43.78 55.70 -22.32
C PRO A 249 42.26 55.60 -22.55
N SER A 250 41.81 55.14 -23.72
CA SER A 250 40.38 55.14 -24.10
C SER A 250 39.76 53.76 -23.97
N TRP A 251 38.58 53.70 -23.32
CA TRP A 251 37.74 52.50 -23.29
C TRP A 251 36.46 52.71 -24.11
N ARG A 252 36.10 51.72 -24.93
CA ARG A 252 34.80 51.62 -25.61
C ARG A 252 34.04 50.40 -25.10
N VAL A 253 32.78 50.58 -24.73
CA VAL A 253 31.87 49.50 -24.31
C VAL A 253 30.64 49.52 -25.19
N SER A 254 30.44 48.45 -25.95
CA SER A 254 29.47 48.34 -27.03
C SER A 254 28.35 47.36 -26.66
N PHE A 255 27.10 47.75 -26.90
CA PHE A 255 25.88 46.99 -26.61
C PHE A 255 25.10 46.73 -27.90
N GLY A 256 24.80 45.46 -28.19
CA GLY A 256 24.11 45.05 -29.41
C GLY A 256 24.96 44.19 -30.35
N ALA A 257 24.27 43.45 -31.21
CA ALA A 257 24.89 42.59 -32.22
C ALA A 257 25.83 43.41 -33.13
N GLY A 258 27.03 42.86 -33.38
CA GLY A 258 28.12 43.46 -34.13
C GLY A 258 29.36 42.57 -34.06
N PRO A 259 30.51 42.98 -34.63
CA PRO A 259 31.74 42.19 -34.61
C PRO A 259 32.26 42.01 -33.19
N GLN A 260 31.96 40.86 -32.58
CA GLN A 260 32.31 40.53 -31.21
C GLN A 260 33.76 40.03 -31.14
N GLN A 261 34.68 40.90 -30.72
CA GLN A 261 36.02 40.47 -30.30
C GLN A 261 35.87 39.64 -29.01
N SER A 262 36.19 38.36 -29.10
CA SER A 262 36.34 37.50 -27.91
C SER A 262 37.50 38.01 -27.06
N PRO A 263 37.28 38.37 -25.78
CA PRO A 263 38.37 38.76 -24.89
C PRO A 263 39.22 37.54 -24.51
N ASP A 264 40.47 37.77 -24.11
CA ASP A 264 41.35 36.71 -23.61
C ASP A 264 40.69 36.02 -22.40
N ILE A 265 40.67 34.69 -22.38
CA ILE A 265 39.95 33.93 -21.36
C ILE A 265 40.71 33.98 -20.04
N ILE A 266 40.08 34.57 -19.01
CA ILE A 266 40.58 34.51 -17.62
C ILE A 266 40.54 33.06 -17.15
N GLN A 267 41.70 32.44 -17.05
CA GLN A 267 41.85 31.08 -16.53
C GLN A 267 41.84 31.11 -15.02
N VAL A 268 40.95 30.31 -14.41
CA VAL A 268 40.82 30.19 -12.95
C VAL A 268 41.19 28.77 -12.54
N THR A 269 42.25 28.65 -11.74
CA THR A 269 42.85 27.40 -11.26
C THR A 269 42.94 27.38 -9.73
N ARG A 270 43.33 26.24 -9.14
CA ARG A 270 43.66 26.15 -7.70
C ARG A 270 45.01 26.83 -7.47
N ALA A 271 45.13 27.64 -6.41
CA ALA A 271 46.39 28.28 -6.04
C ALA A 271 47.32 27.27 -5.33
N GLU A 272 48.36 26.82 -6.01
CA GLU A 272 49.21 25.71 -5.55
C GLU A 272 50.16 26.06 -4.39
N GLN A 273 50.46 27.35 -4.20
CA GLN A 273 51.34 27.87 -3.13
C GLN A 273 50.52 28.54 -2.01
N SER A 274 49.53 27.83 -1.48
CA SER A 274 48.60 28.35 -0.47
C SER A 274 48.50 27.44 0.75
N PRO A 275 48.75 27.94 1.99
CA PRO A 275 48.64 27.14 3.22
C PRO A 275 47.18 26.81 3.60
N SER A 276 46.22 27.26 2.80
CA SER A 276 44.80 26.91 2.90
C SER A 276 44.17 26.99 1.50
N ALA A 277 43.13 26.20 1.24
CA ALA A 277 42.53 26.08 -0.08
C ALA A 277 42.11 27.44 -0.66
N ALA A 278 42.60 27.76 -1.87
CA ALA A 278 42.41 29.03 -2.55
C ALA A 278 42.40 28.81 -4.07
N LEU A 279 41.85 29.78 -4.81
CA LEU A 279 41.96 29.86 -6.27
C LEU A 279 42.95 30.97 -6.67
N SER A 280 43.51 30.85 -7.87
CA SER A 280 44.13 31.96 -8.59
C SER A 280 43.47 32.12 -9.95
N ALA A 281 43.25 33.37 -10.36
CA ALA A 281 42.76 33.71 -11.69
C ALA A 281 43.83 34.51 -12.44
N ALA A 282 44.21 34.08 -13.64
CA ALA A 282 45.13 34.80 -14.50
C ALA A 282 44.40 36.00 -15.14
N VAL A 283 44.75 37.22 -14.73
CA VAL A 283 44.12 38.48 -15.15
C VAL A 283 45.24 39.48 -15.49
N ALA A 284 45.81 39.35 -16.69
CA ALA A 284 46.97 40.14 -17.10
C ALA A 284 46.71 41.66 -17.05
N GLY A 285 47.61 42.41 -16.40
CA GLY A 285 47.45 43.83 -16.15
C GLY A 285 46.33 44.18 -15.16
N VAL A 286 45.98 43.27 -14.23
CA VAL A 286 45.10 43.60 -13.10
C VAL A 286 45.74 44.68 -12.21
N THR A 287 44.90 45.62 -11.75
CA THR A 287 45.37 46.86 -11.12
C THR A 287 45.26 46.85 -9.60
N ARG A 288 44.16 46.28 -9.09
CA ARG A 288 43.80 46.09 -7.67
C ARG A 288 42.56 45.20 -7.58
N ALA A 289 42.24 44.72 -6.39
CA ALA A 289 40.91 44.24 -6.05
C ALA A 289 40.19 45.31 -5.19
N ILE A 290 38.95 45.62 -5.52
CA ILE A 290 38.12 46.65 -4.86
C ILE A 290 36.74 46.10 -4.51
N TRP A 291 36.13 46.67 -3.49
CA TRP A 291 34.73 46.40 -3.13
C TRP A 291 33.85 47.50 -3.73
N VAL A 292 32.82 47.08 -4.47
CA VAL A 292 31.82 47.96 -5.10
C VAL A 292 30.47 47.72 -4.44
N ASP A 293 29.92 48.73 -3.78
CA ASP A 293 28.55 48.68 -3.24
C ASP A 293 27.52 48.64 -4.37
N ASP A 294 26.56 47.70 -4.32
CA ASP A 294 25.43 47.60 -5.25
C ASP A 294 24.12 48.03 -4.55
N PRO A 295 23.70 49.30 -4.70
CA PRO A 295 22.52 49.81 -4.00
C PRO A 295 21.18 49.32 -4.60
N ALA A 296 21.19 48.47 -5.65
CA ALA A 296 19.99 47.79 -6.11
C ALA A 296 19.75 46.46 -5.38
N VAL A 297 20.80 45.85 -4.81
CA VAL A 297 20.74 44.58 -4.07
C VAL A 297 20.97 44.80 -2.56
N GLY A 298 21.71 45.85 -2.18
CA GLY A 298 22.04 46.18 -0.78
C GLY A 298 23.32 45.53 -0.26
N ASP A 299 24.15 44.97 -1.16
CA ASP A 299 25.36 44.21 -0.82
C ASP A 299 26.61 44.74 -1.57
N ARG A 300 27.68 43.92 -1.61
CA ARG A 300 28.98 44.30 -2.19
C ARG A 300 29.51 43.27 -3.16
N ILE A 301 29.94 43.76 -4.32
CA ILE A 301 30.61 42.99 -5.37
C ILE A 301 32.12 43.19 -5.21
N ILE A 302 32.92 42.13 -5.26
CA ILE A 302 34.37 42.26 -5.43
C ILE A 302 34.65 42.45 -6.92
N VAL A 303 35.40 43.48 -7.28
CA VAL A 303 35.77 43.76 -8.67
C VAL A 303 37.29 43.87 -8.76
N ALA A 304 37.88 43.29 -9.80
CA ALA A 304 39.30 43.36 -10.10
C ALA A 304 39.50 43.97 -11.51
N PRO A 305 39.61 45.30 -11.62
CA PRO A 305 39.80 45.99 -12.89
C PRO A 305 41.20 45.71 -13.48
N ALA A 306 41.26 45.56 -14.79
CA ALA A 306 42.49 45.31 -15.54
C ALA A 306 42.69 46.32 -16.68
N LEU A 307 43.93 46.46 -17.14
CA LEU A 307 44.30 47.26 -18.31
C LEU A 307 43.91 46.54 -19.62
N ALA A 308 43.97 47.26 -20.74
CA ALA A 308 43.84 46.71 -22.09
C ALA A 308 45.01 45.73 -22.41
N PRO A 309 44.88 44.77 -23.35
CA PRO A 309 43.69 44.43 -24.14
C PRO A 309 42.57 43.80 -23.30
N ALA A 310 41.45 43.46 -23.92
CA ALA A 310 40.28 42.91 -23.22
C ALA A 310 40.51 41.45 -22.78
N LYS A 311 40.29 41.14 -21.48
CA LYS A 311 40.30 39.79 -20.93
C LYS A 311 39.11 39.56 -20.01
N GLY A 312 38.43 38.42 -20.10
CA GLY A 312 37.14 38.21 -19.44
C GLY A 312 36.87 36.76 -19.06
N LEU A 313 35.88 36.57 -18.19
CA LEU A 313 35.38 35.25 -17.82
C LEU A 313 34.16 34.90 -18.70
N PRO A 314 34.24 33.87 -19.56
CA PRO A 314 33.24 33.62 -20.60
C PRO A 314 31.87 33.18 -20.06
N SER A 315 31.81 32.65 -18.83
CA SER A 315 30.58 32.19 -18.17
C SER A 315 30.67 32.38 -16.65
N ARG A 316 29.51 32.51 -15.99
CA ARG A 316 29.42 32.56 -14.52
C ARG A 316 29.86 31.21 -13.94
N ARG A 317 30.68 31.23 -12.88
CA ARG A 317 31.14 30.03 -12.15
C ARG A 317 30.70 30.11 -10.68
N GLU A 318 29.89 29.15 -10.23
CA GLU A 318 29.46 29.03 -8.84
C GLU A 318 30.50 28.28 -8.00
N TYR A 319 30.72 28.74 -6.77
CA TYR A 319 31.44 28.05 -5.70
C TYR A 319 30.61 28.17 -4.40
N VAL A 320 30.93 27.38 -3.38
CA VAL A 320 30.15 27.34 -2.12
C VAL A 320 30.11 28.70 -1.41
N GLU A 321 31.18 29.50 -1.54
CA GLU A 321 31.34 30.76 -0.81
C GLU A 321 31.21 32.03 -1.67
N PHE A 322 31.14 31.90 -3.00
CA PHE A 322 31.02 33.02 -3.95
C PHE A 322 30.70 32.53 -5.37
N ALA A 323 30.22 33.43 -6.22
CA ALA A 323 30.17 33.22 -7.67
C ALA A 323 31.13 34.17 -8.39
N LEU A 324 31.86 33.69 -9.41
CA LEU A 324 32.52 34.56 -10.38
C LEU A 324 31.55 34.93 -11.49
N LEU A 325 31.40 36.22 -11.78
CA LEU A 325 30.47 36.75 -12.76
C LEU A 325 31.07 36.69 -14.18
N GLN A 326 30.21 36.51 -15.18
CA GLN A 326 30.60 36.64 -16.59
C GLN A 326 31.07 38.07 -16.87
N SER A 327 32.20 38.22 -17.55
CA SER A 327 32.81 39.52 -17.87
C SER A 327 33.36 39.58 -19.30
N ALA A 328 33.27 40.77 -19.89
CA ALA A 328 33.95 41.15 -21.13
C ALA A 328 35.31 41.83 -20.88
N GLN A 329 35.51 42.38 -19.68
CA GLN A 329 36.81 42.89 -19.22
C GLN A 329 36.96 42.70 -17.70
N GLY A 330 38.15 42.35 -17.23
CA GLY A 330 38.47 42.18 -15.81
C GLY A 330 37.71 41.01 -15.17
N LEU A 331 37.77 40.91 -13.83
CA LEU A 331 37.06 39.88 -13.07
C LEU A 331 36.11 40.53 -12.04
N ALA A 332 34.98 39.88 -11.78
CA ALA A 332 34.07 40.27 -10.69
C ALA A 332 33.55 39.04 -9.96
N ALA A 333 33.30 39.17 -8.65
CA ALA A 333 32.82 38.11 -7.78
C ALA A 333 31.71 38.60 -6.84
N GLU A 334 30.68 37.78 -6.72
CA GLU A 334 29.53 37.94 -5.81
C GLU A 334 29.78 37.07 -4.58
N ALA A 335 29.97 37.68 -3.40
CA ALA A 335 30.46 36.99 -2.21
C ALA A 335 29.30 36.51 -1.31
N TYR A 336 29.24 35.20 -1.03
CA TYR A 336 28.30 34.62 -0.07
C TYR A 336 28.91 34.53 1.35
N ALA A 337 30.24 34.44 1.44
CA ALA A 337 30.97 34.42 2.72
C ALA A 337 31.56 35.80 3.07
N ALA A 338 31.27 36.28 4.28
CA ALA A 338 31.73 37.59 4.78
C ALA A 338 33.26 37.67 5.04
N ASP A 339 33.96 36.54 5.13
CA ASP A 339 35.42 36.44 5.31
C ASP A 339 36.16 36.10 3.99
N LEU A 340 35.54 36.32 2.84
CA LEU A 340 36.16 36.15 1.53
C LEU A 340 37.25 37.22 1.29
N MET A 341 38.46 36.75 1.02
CA MET A 341 39.64 37.57 0.74
C MET A 341 40.00 37.46 -0.73
N VAL A 342 40.13 38.62 -1.40
CA VAL A 342 40.59 38.71 -2.78
C VAL A 342 41.74 39.69 -2.88
N GLN A 343 42.84 39.28 -3.53
CA GLN A 343 44.07 40.05 -3.64
C GLN A 343 44.58 39.99 -5.08
N ALA A 344 44.82 41.16 -5.68
CA ALA A 344 45.53 41.27 -6.95
C ALA A 344 47.05 41.35 -6.67
N GLN A 345 47.84 40.51 -7.35
CA GLN A 345 49.30 40.43 -7.23
C GLN A 345 49.89 40.17 -8.63
N ALA A 346 50.65 41.14 -9.15
CA ALA A 346 51.09 41.17 -10.55
C ALA A 346 49.91 40.89 -11.51
N ASP A 347 49.99 39.85 -12.33
CA ASP A 347 48.97 39.45 -13.31
C ASP A 347 47.97 38.40 -12.79
N GLN A 348 47.86 38.22 -11.47
CA GLN A 348 46.96 37.23 -10.85
C GLN A 348 46.02 37.83 -9.81
N VAL A 349 44.80 37.28 -9.74
CA VAL A 349 43.82 37.55 -8.69
C VAL A 349 43.67 36.29 -7.84
N ARG A 350 44.20 36.31 -6.62
CA ARG A 350 44.09 35.24 -5.63
C ARG A 350 42.78 35.40 -4.86
N ILE A 351 42.02 34.31 -4.73
CA ILE A 351 40.72 34.27 -4.03
C ILE A 351 40.78 33.18 -2.95
N GLY A 352 40.48 33.52 -1.71
CA GLY A 352 40.59 32.59 -0.58
C GLY A 352 39.82 33.04 0.66
N ARG A 353 39.96 32.27 1.75
CA ARG A 353 39.42 32.58 3.09
C ARG A 353 40.45 32.19 4.15
N PRO A 354 40.43 32.77 5.37
CA PRO A 354 41.34 32.40 6.46
C PRO A 354 41.29 30.92 6.90
N LYS A 355 40.19 30.22 6.60
CA LYS A 355 40.01 28.77 6.85
C LYS A 355 40.16 27.91 5.58
N GLY A 356 40.49 28.52 4.45
CA GLY A 356 40.38 27.93 3.11
C GLY A 356 38.96 27.96 2.54
N LEU A 357 38.87 27.84 1.23
CA LEU A 357 37.64 27.63 0.46
C LEU A 357 37.21 26.16 0.46
N ALA A 358 35.91 25.90 0.34
CA ALA A 358 35.34 24.56 0.19
C ALA A 358 35.55 24.00 -1.23
N LEU A 359 36.82 23.77 -1.62
CA LEU A 359 37.21 23.21 -2.92
C LEU A 359 37.37 21.69 -2.86
N SER A 360 36.79 20.98 -3.84
CA SER A 360 37.06 19.56 -4.10
C SER A 360 38.56 19.25 -4.10
N PRO A 361 38.99 18.09 -3.58
CA PRO A 361 40.41 17.73 -3.49
C PRO A 361 41.06 17.71 -4.88
N ALA A 362 42.36 17.96 -4.96
CA ALA A 362 43.08 18.03 -6.25
C ALA A 362 42.99 16.72 -7.06
N SER A 363 42.84 15.58 -6.36
CA SER A 363 42.58 14.25 -6.96
C SER A 363 41.25 14.13 -7.72
N ALA A 364 40.35 15.12 -7.64
CA ALA A 364 39.12 15.18 -8.43
C ALA A 364 39.27 15.92 -9.77
N ALA A 365 40.45 16.52 -10.04
CA ALA A 365 40.73 17.24 -11.29
C ALA A 365 41.53 16.40 -12.31
N ALA A 366 42.19 15.32 -11.86
CA ALA A 366 42.71 14.29 -12.75
C ALA A 366 41.58 13.33 -13.12
N PRO A 367 41.52 12.82 -14.37
CA PRO A 367 40.88 11.53 -14.60
C PRO A 367 41.64 10.50 -13.75
N PRO A 368 40.98 9.67 -12.91
CA PRO A 368 41.68 8.68 -12.12
C PRO A 368 42.43 7.72 -13.04
N GLU A 369 43.72 7.47 -12.78
CA GLU A 369 44.33 6.23 -13.24
C GLU A 369 43.60 5.10 -12.51
N GLU A 370 42.77 4.38 -13.26
CA GLU A 370 41.83 3.45 -12.67
C GLU A 370 42.55 2.21 -12.13
N ALA A 371 42.59 2.10 -10.80
CA ALA A 371 42.52 0.80 -10.14
C ALA A 371 41.15 0.18 -10.46
N THR A 372 40.98 -0.28 -11.71
CA THR A 372 39.71 -0.81 -12.21
C THR A 372 39.27 -1.96 -11.32
N ALA A 373 38.04 -1.87 -10.80
CA ALA A 373 37.31 -3.09 -10.56
C ALA A 373 37.13 -3.74 -11.93
N GLY A 374 37.81 -4.86 -12.20
CA GLY A 374 37.71 -5.55 -13.49
C GLY A 374 36.25 -5.84 -13.88
N ALA A 375 35.99 -6.11 -15.16
CA ALA A 375 34.65 -6.51 -15.61
C ALA A 375 34.14 -7.68 -14.74
N PRO A 376 32.90 -7.64 -14.20
CA PRO A 376 32.40 -8.73 -13.35
C PRO A 376 32.48 -10.07 -14.07
N GLN A 377 33.21 -11.02 -13.47
CA GLN A 377 33.54 -12.31 -14.09
C GLN A 377 32.40 -13.33 -13.92
N PRO A 378 32.29 -14.32 -14.84
CA PRO A 378 31.41 -15.47 -14.68
C PRO A 378 31.79 -16.29 -13.43
N LEU A 379 30.84 -17.10 -12.95
CA LEU A 379 31.04 -18.04 -11.85
C LEU A 379 31.12 -19.48 -12.38
N SER A 380 31.49 -20.42 -11.51
CA SER A 380 31.73 -21.83 -11.86
C SER A 380 30.50 -22.62 -12.29
N MET A 381 29.29 -22.06 -12.18
CA MET A 381 28.04 -22.64 -12.69
C MET A 381 27.09 -21.53 -13.18
N PRO A 382 26.24 -21.78 -14.19
CA PRO A 382 25.55 -20.73 -14.95
C PRO A 382 24.52 -19.90 -14.19
N ALA A 383 23.94 -20.43 -13.11
CA ALA A 383 22.90 -19.77 -12.32
C ALA A 383 23.36 -19.40 -10.89
N LEU A 384 24.67 -19.41 -10.62
CA LEU A 384 25.21 -18.81 -9.40
C LEU A 384 25.13 -17.29 -9.44
N ILE A 385 25.25 -16.66 -8.27
CA ILE A 385 25.27 -15.21 -8.10
C ILE A 385 26.33 -14.80 -7.09
N ASP A 386 26.98 -13.67 -7.35
CA ASP A 386 27.86 -13.02 -6.39
C ASP A 386 27.21 -11.71 -5.92
N LEU A 387 27.05 -11.56 -4.59
CA LEU A 387 26.51 -10.36 -3.95
C LEU A 387 27.59 -9.55 -3.22
N GLU A 388 28.85 -9.93 -3.36
CA GLU A 388 30.01 -9.25 -2.79
C GLU A 388 30.94 -8.70 -3.88
N ALA A 389 31.31 -9.48 -4.92
CA ALA A 389 32.20 -9.02 -5.98
C ALA A 389 31.49 -8.34 -7.16
N TRP A 390 30.38 -8.88 -7.66
CA TRP A 390 29.65 -8.28 -8.78
C TRP A 390 29.17 -6.84 -8.53
N PRO A 391 28.59 -6.46 -7.36
CA PRO A 391 28.15 -5.07 -7.12
C PRO A 391 29.28 -4.08 -6.81
N LYS A 392 30.57 -4.46 -6.93
CA LYS A 392 31.69 -3.54 -6.61
C LYS A 392 31.72 -2.34 -7.56
N THR A 393 31.51 -1.16 -6.98
CA THR A 393 31.47 0.14 -7.68
C THR A 393 32.83 0.78 -7.92
N GLY A 394 33.84 0.45 -7.11
CA GLY A 394 35.11 1.18 -7.08
C GLY A 394 34.95 2.59 -6.51
N SER A 395 36.01 3.40 -6.61
CA SER A 395 36.11 4.75 -6.04
C SER A 395 35.15 5.78 -6.68
N GLY A 396 34.79 5.60 -7.96
CA GLY A 396 33.84 6.47 -8.67
C GLY A 396 32.37 6.30 -8.28
N GLY A 397 32.04 5.32 -7.43
CA GLY A 397 30.66 5.04 -7.01
C GLY A 397 29.78 4.45 -8.12
N PHE A 398 28.49 4.30 -7.81
CA PHE A 398 27.57 3.50 -8.64
C PHE A 398 27.43 4.02 -10.08
N LEU A 399 27.18 5.32 -10.28
CA LEU A 399 26.92 5.86 -11.61
C LEU A 399 28.15 5.81 -12.53
N ALA A 400 29.36 6.06 -12.01
CA ALA A 400 30.59 5.90 -12.79
C ALA A 400 30.78 4.45 -13.23
N ARG A 401 30.55 3.49 -12.32
CA ARG A 401 30.63 2.06 -12.61
C ARG A 401 29.61 1.60 -13.67
N TYR A 402 28.37 2.02 -13.52
CA TYR A 402 27.29 1.72 -14.48
C TYR A 402 27.62 2.30 -15.86
N ASN A 403 28.01 3.57 -15.93
CA ASN A 403 28.36 4.24 -17.18
C ASN A 403 29.58 3.59 -17.86
N ALA A 404 30.59 3.17 -17.10
CA ALA A 404 31.76 2.48 -17.65
C ALA A 404 31.38 1.10 -18.24
N LEU A 405 30.58 0.30 -17.53
CA LEU A 405 30.12 -1.00 -18.01
C LEU A 405 29.13 -0.88 -19.20
N GLN A 406 28.32 0.18 -19.24
CA GLN A 406 27.46 0.48 -20.39
C GLN A 406 28.28 1.00 -21.59
N GLY A 407 29.27 1.86 -21.35
CA GLY A 407 30.20 2.35 -22.37
C GLY A 407 30.99 1.22 -23.03
N ALA A 408 31.41 0.20 -22.25
CA ALA A 408 32.05 -1.00 -22.78
C ALA A 408 31.15 -1.77 -23.77
N VAL A 409 29.83 -1.80 -23.56
CA VAL A 409 28.87 -2.38 -24.53
C VAL A 409 28.76 -1.54 -25.80
N SER A 410 28.89 -0.21 -25.70
CA SER A 410 28.88 0.69 -26.87
C SER A 410 30.21 0.72 -27.64
N ALA A 411 31.33 0.40 -26.98
CA ALA A 411 32.67 0.38 -27.58
C ALA A 411 33.04 -0.98 -28.22
N ALA A 412 32.28 -2.04 -27.95
CA ALA A 412 32.54 -3.37 -28.48
C ALA A 412 32.20 -3.48 -29.97
N SER A 413 33.21 -3.66 -30.82
CA SER A 413 33.09 -3.81 -32.28
C SER A 413 32.79 -5.23 -32.75
N GLU A 414 33.12 -6.23 -31.93
CA GLU A 414 32.98 -7.66 -32.25
C GLU A 414 31.84 -8.29 -31.45
N ASP A 415 31.15 -9.28 -32.04
CA ASP A 415 29.96 -9.87 -31.42
C ASP A 415 30.28 -10.61 -30.10
N GLU A 416 31.43 -11.30 -30.01
CA GLU A 416 31.87 -11.94 -28.76
C GLU A 416 32.19 -10.90 -27.67
N ALA A 417 32.81 -9.77 -28.04
CA ALA A 417 33.11 -8.68 -27.12
C ALA A 417 31.83 -7.97 -26.63
N ASP A 418 30.86 -7.74 -27.52
CA ASP A 418 29.54 -7.17 -27.19
C ASP A 418 28.75 -8.12 -26.26
N ILE A 419 28.77 -9.42 -26.53
CA ILE A 419 28.22 -10.46 -25.65
C ILE A 419 28.88 -10.42 -24.27
N ALA A 420 30.21 -10.43 -24.21
CA ALA A 420 30.97 -10.43 -22.96
C ALA A 420 30.69 -9.16 -22.13
N ALA A 421 30.64 -7.99 -22.78
CA ALA A 421 30.31 -6.72 -22.14
C ALA A 421 28.86 -6.69 -21.61
N ARG A 422 27.88 -7.20 -22.38
CA ARG A 422 26.48 -7.29 -21.92
C ARG A 422 26.31 -8.23 -20.74
N LEU A 423 27.00 -9.38 -20.74
CA LEU A 423 26.98 -10.31 -19.60
C LEU A 423 27.67 -9.67 -18.38
N ALA A 424 28.80 -8.97 -18.54
CA ALA A 424 29.46 -8.26 -17.45
C ALA A 424 28.59 -7.15 -16.83
N LEU A 425 27.89 -6.37 -17.65
CA LEU A 425 26.89 -5.38 -17.21
C LEU A 425 25.69 -6.05 -16.51
N ALA A 426 25.18 -7.16 -17.06
CA ALA A 426 24.08 -7.90 -16.44
C ALA A 426 24.47 -8.51 -15.08
N ARG A 427 25.70 -9.02 -14.93
CA ARG A 427 26.24 -9.50 -13.64
C ARG A 427 26.32 -8.38 -12.61
N PHE A 428 26.83 -7.20 -12.99
CA PHE A 428 26.83 -6.00 -12.13
C PHE A 428 25.40 -5.63 -11.66
N LEU A 429 24.44 -5.62 -12.59
CA LEU A 429 23.05 -5.27 -12.29
C LEU A 429 22.37 -6.31 -11.39
N VAL A 430 22.55 -7.61 -11.64
CA VAL A 430 22.04 -8.69 -10.78
C VAL A 430 22.68 -8.65 -9.39
N GLY A 431 24.00 -8.45 -9.30
CA GLY A 431 24.70 -8.26 -8.03
C GLY A 431 24.20 -7.04 -7.26
N SER A 432 23.86 -5.96 -7.98
CA SER A 432 23.27 -4.72 -7.45
C SER A 432 21.74 -4.81 -7.24
N GLN A 433 21.13 -5.98 -7.46
CA GLN A 433 19.68 -6.25 -7.35
C GLN A 433 18.78 -5.42 -8.29
N MET A 434 19.36 -4.83 -9.35
CA MET A 434 18.67 -4.08 -10.42
C MET A 434 18.13 -5.05 -11.48
N SER A 435 17.07 -5.76 -11.10
CA SER A 435 16.54 -6.92 -11.82
C SER A 435 15.86 -6.57 -13.15
N PHE A 436 15.13 -5.45 -13.21
CA PHE A 436 14.44 -5.02 -14.44
C PHE A 436 15.42 -4.55 -15.51
N GLU A 437 16.47 -3.84 -15.09
CA GLU A 437 17.57 -3.36 -15.92
C GLU A 437 18.40 -4.52 -16.46
N ALA A 438 18.72 -5.51 -15.61
CA ALA A 438 19.37 -6.75 -16.04
C ALA A 438 18.55 -7.51 -17.09
N ILE A 439 17.24 -7.69 -16.86
CA ILE A 439 16.32 -8.28 -17.84
C ILE A 439 16.31 -7.47 -19.16
N GLY A 440 16.35 -6.14 -19.08
CA GLY A 440 16.43 -5.25 -20.24
C GLY A 440 17.70 -5.45 -21.06
N VAL A 441 18.87 -5.41 -20.42
CA VAL A 441 20.18 -5.63 -21.07
C VAL A 441 20.26 -7.01 -21.71
N LEU A 442 19.82 -8.06 -21.01
CA LEU A 442 19.83 -9.44 -21.50
C LEU A 442 18.86 -9.63 -22.67
N ASN A 443 17.64 -9.11 -22.60
CA ASN A 443 16.68 -9.22 -23.70
C ASN A 443 17.06 -8.35 -24.91
N ALA A 444 17.75 -7.22 -24.72
CA ALA A 444 18.34 -6.47 -25.82
C ALA A 444 19.49 -7.26 -26.48
N GLY A 445 20.34 -7.90 -25.67
CA GLY A 445 21.39 -8.81 -26.14
C GLY A 445 20.85 -9.93 -27.02
N ALA A 446 19.86 -10.69 -26.54
CA ALA A 446 19.28 -11.81 -27.31
C ALA A 446 18.47 -11.40 -28.55
N ARG A 447 18.14 -10.11 -28.73
CA ARG A 447 17.59 -9.57 -29.99
C ARG A 447 18.67 -9.23 -31.00
N LYS A 448 19.86 -8.82 -30.56
CA LYS A 448 21.03 -8.60 -31.42
C LYS A 448 21.67 -9.96 -31.79
N HIS A 449 21.85 -10.83 -30.80
CA HIS A 449 22.57 -12.10 -30.91
C HIS A 449 21.66 -13.29 -30.60
N GLN A 450 21.12 -13.92 -31.64
CA GLN A 450 20.23 -15.08 -31.47
C GLN A 450 20.94 -16.28 -30.82
N THR A 451 22.27 -16.38 -30.97
CA THR A 451 23.14 -17.40 -30.35
C THR A 451 23.09 -17.40 -28.82
N LEU A 452 22.83 -16.25 -28.18
CA LEU A 452 22.69 -16.15 -26.71
C LEU A 452 21.58 -17.06 -26.17
N MET A 453 20.55 -17.38 -26.95
CA MET A 453 19.46 -18.25 -26.50
C MET A 453 19.91 -19.71 -26.26
N GLY A 454 21.09 -20.11 -26.75
CA GLY A 454 21.77 -21.37 -26.41
C GLY A 454 22.88 -21.25 -25.37
N ASN A 455 23.27 -20.04 -24.95
CA ASN A 455 24.31 -19.84 -23.93
C ASN A 455 23.72 -20.12 -22.52
N PRO A 456 24.34 -21.01 -21.71
CA PRO A 456 23.77 -21.40 -20.42
C PRO A 456 23.86 -20.29 -19.37
N GLU A 457 24.94 -19.49 -19.35
CA GLU A 457 25.08 -18.38 -18.39
C GLU A 457 24.05 -17.28 -18.69
N PHE A 458 23.84 -16.96 -19.96
CA PHE A 458 22.79 -16.03 -20.39
C PHE A 458 21.41 -16.46 -19.86
N ARG A 459 21.07 -17.75 -20.00
CA ARG A 459 19.84 -18.34 -19.47
C ARG A 459 19.79 -18.26 -17.95
N GLY A 460 20.85 -18.66 -17.26
CA GLY A 460 20.91 -18.68 -15.80
C GLY A 460 20.76 -17.28 -15.21
N LEU A 461 21.55 -16.32 -15.70
CA LEU A 461 21.54 -14.93 -15.26
C LEU A 461 20.20 -14.22 -15.55
N ARG A 462 19.56 -14.52 -16.69
CA ARG A 462 18.21 -14.00 -16.99
C ARG A 462 17.12 -14.65 -16.14
N GLY A 463 17.20 -15.97 -15.90
CA GLY A 463 16.33 -16.68 -14.96
C GLY A 463 16.42 -16.10 -13.55
N VAL A 464 17.65 -15.88 -13.06
CA VAL A 464 17.94 -15.23 -11.77
C VAL A 464 17.30 -13.84 -11.71
N ALA A 465 17.56 -12.98 -12.71
CA ALA A 465 17.00 -11.63 -12.74
C ALA A 465 15.45 -11.67 -12.76
N ARG A 466 14.85 -12.64 -13.47
CA ARG A 466 13.40 -12.87 -13.47
C ARG A 466 12.87 -13.32 -12.09
N VAL A 467 13.58 -14.16 -11.34
CA VAL A 467 13.21 -14.48 -9.93
C VAL A 467 13.30 -13.25 -9.03
N LEU A 468 14.36 -12.45 -9.16
CA LEU A 468 14.52 -11.20 -8.40
C LEU A 468 13.41 -10.19 -8.71
N ALA A 469 12.91 -10.15 -9.95
CA ALA A 469 11.77 -9.34 -10.36
C ALA A 469 10.39 -9.97 -10.04
N GLY A 470 10.34 -11.15 -9.39
CA GLY A 470 9.11 -11.88 -9.09
C GLY A 470 8.41 -12.53 -10.29
N ARG A 471 9.05 -12.56 -11.47
CA ARG A 471 8.51 -13.03 -12.75
C ARG A 471 8.75 -14.54 -12.89
N LEU A 472 8.24 -15.32 -11.92
CA LEU A 472 8.65 -16.71 -11.66
C LEU A 472 8.40 -17.67 -12.84
N SER A 473 7.28 -17.55 -13.55
CA SER A 473 6.97 -18.39 -14.73
C SER A 473 7.92 -18.14 -15.90
N GLU A 474 8.32 -16.89 -16.12
CA GLU A 474 9.34 -16.54 -17.09
C GLU A 474 10.75 -17.00 -16.68
N ALA A 475 11.03 -17.08 -15.36
CA ALA A 475 12.29 -17.60 -14.85
C ALA A 475 12.40 -19.11 -15.04
N ASP A 476 11.32 -19.85 -14.75
CA ASP A 476 11.29 -21.30 -14.96
C ASP A 476 11.52 -21.67 -16.43
N ALA A 477 10.94 -20.91 -17.37
CA ALA A 477 11.16 -21.10 -18.81
C ALA A 477 12.64 -20.88 -19.27
N ASP A 478 13.50 -20.24 -18.47
CA ASP A 478 14.94 -20.23 -18.71
C ASP A 478 15.65 -21.38 -17.99
N PHE A 479 15.36 -21.63 -16.71
CA PHE A 479 16.00 -22.71 -15.94
C PHE A 479 15.62 -24.13 -16.40
N SER A 480 14.44 -24.31 -16.99
CA SER A 480 13.93 -25.55 -17.56
C SER A 480 14.30 -25.70 -19.05
N SER A 481 15.16 -24.84 -19.59
CA SER A 481 15.72 -25.00 -20.94
C SER A 481 16.73 -26.16 -21.01
N PRO A 482 16.89 -26.85 -22.15
CA PRO A 482 17.75 -28.04 -22.24
C PRO A 482 19.21 -27.81 -21.79
N VAL A 483 19.76 -26.62 -22.06
CA VAL A 483 21.13 -26.24 -21.66
C VAL A 483 21.31 -26.00 -20.15
N LEU A 484 20.21 -26.02 -19.37
CA LEU A 484 20.20 -25.92 -17.91
C LEU A 484 19.40 -27.06 -17.24
N ALA A 485 18.96 -28.08 -17.99
CA ALA A 485 18.09 -29.14 -17.48
C ALA A 485 18.71 -29.87 -16.28
N ASP A 486 19.96 -30.32 -16.42
CA ASP A 486 20.68 -31.07 -15.37
C ASP A 486 21.61 -30.20 -14.51
N GLU A 487 21.57 -28.87 -14.68
CA GLU A 487 22.46 -27.94 -13.98
C GLU A 487 22.11 -27.79 -12.49
N PRO A 488 23.00 -28.16 -11.54
CA PRO A 488 22.70 -28.10 -10.10
C PRO A 488 22.41 -26.68 -9.60
N SER A 489 23.05 -25.67 -10.19
CA SER A 489 22.80 -24.26 -9.87
C SER A 489 21.37 -23.85 -10.25
N SER A 490 20.88 -24.30 -11.41
CA SER A 490 19.53 -24.04 -11.92
C SER A 490 18.47 -24.85 -11.18
N ALA A 491 18.79 -26.06 -10.75
CA ALA A 491 17.89 -26.92 -9.98
C ALA A 491 17.49 -26.29 -8.64
N LEU A 492 18.38 -25.57 -7.94
CA LEU A 492 18.00 -24.83 -6.73
C LEU A 492 16.98 -23.70 -7.00
N TRP A 493 17.10 -23.01 -8.13
CA TRP A 493 16.12 -22.00 -8.54
C TRP A 493 14.78 -22.60 -8.96
N ARG A 494 14.76 -23.70 -9.72
CA ARG A 494 13.52 -24.44 -10.01
C ARG A 494 12.85 -24.93 -8.73
N GLY A 495 13.62 -25.49 -7.79
CA GLY A 495 13.10 -25.90 -6.47
C GLY A 495 12.47 -24.74 -5.68
N TYR A 496 13.09 -23.56 -5.73
CA TYR A 496 12.53 -22.34 -5.14
C TYR A 496 11.24 -21.87 -5.84
N ILE A 497 11.16 -21.93 -7.17
CA ILE A 497 9.97 -21.59 -7.94
C ILE A 497 8.83 -22.59 -7.64
N SER A 498 9.09 -23.89 -7.72
CA SER A 498 8.12 -24.95 -7.36
C SER A 498 7.59 -24.76 -5.94
N ALA A 499 8.45 -24.46 -4.96
CA ALA A 499 8.02 -24.18 -3.59
C ALA A 499 7.19 -22.89 -3.45
N LYS A 500 7.42 -21.87 -4.28
CA LYS A 500 6.58 -20.66 -4.34
C LYS A 500 5.21 -20.91 -4.99
N ASN A 501 5.13 -21.90 -5.89
CA ASN A 501 3.90 -22.32 -6.56
C ASN A 501 3.10 -23.39 -5.79
N GLY A 502 3.60 -23.88 -4.65
CA GLY A 502 2.97 -24.97 -3.88
C GLY A 502 3.22 -26.38 -4.44
N GLN A 503 4.12 -26.52 -5.41
CA GLN A 503 4.51 -27.79 -6.05
C GLN A 503 5.53 -28.53 -5.17
N TRP A 504 5.08 -29.00 -4.00
CA TRP A 504 5.97 -29.48 -2.93
C TRP A 504 6.84 -30.69 -3.31
N LEU A 505 6.30 -31.63 -4.11
CA LEU A 505 7.04 -32.82 -4.54
C LEU A 505 8.15 -32.45 -5.52
N ASP A 506 7.83 -31.67 -6.56
CA ASP A 506 8.79 -31.20 -7.56
C ASP A 506 9.88 -30.36 -6.91
N ALA A 507 9.50 -29.48 -5.97
CA ALA A 507 10.43 -28.68 -5.19
C ALA A 507 11.47 -29.55 -4.46
N ARG A 508 11.05 -30.66 -3.81
CA ARG A 508 11.98 -31.58 -3.15
C ARG A 508 12.95 -32.24 -4.14
N THR A 509 12.46 -32.69 -5.28
CA THR A 509 13.29 -33.32 -6.33
C THR A 509 14.33 -32.33 -6.86
N GLN A 510 13.93 -31.10 -7.18
CA GLN A 510 14.82 -30.07 -7.69
C GLN A 510 15.84 -29.60 -6.62
N PHE A 511 15.45 -29.48 -5.34
CA PHE A 511 16.40 -29.22 -4.25
C PHE A 511 17.38 -30.38 -4.02
N ALA A 512 16.97 -31.64 -4.19
CA ALA A 512 17.87 -32.78 -4.10
C ALA A 512 18.93 -32.73 -5.22
N ASN A 513 18.51 -32.52 -6.46
CA ASN A 513 19.42 -32.38 -7.62
C ASN A 513 20.39 -31.19 -7.44
N GLY A 514 19.90 -30.08 -6.90
CA GLY A 514 20.69 -28.87 -6.65
C GLY A 514 21.66 -28.93 -5.46
N THR A 515 21.66 -29.99 -4.65
CA THR A 515 22.42 -30.07 -3.38
C THR A 515 23.89 -29.65 -3.50
N ARG A 516 24.57 -30.06 -4.58
CA ARG A 516 26.01 -29.77 -4.80
C ARG A 516 26.32 -28.28 -5.03
N ALA A 517 25.35 -27.48 -5.46
CA ALA A 517 25.53 -26.04 -5.69
C ALA A 517 25.22 -25.20 -4.43
N LEU A 518 24.57 -25.76 -3.41
CA LEU A 518 23.97 -24.98 -2.32
C LEU A 518 25.01 -24.14 -1.56
N ASP A 519 26.14 -24.72 -1.19
CA ASP A 519 27.18 -24.03 -0.42
C ASP A 519 27.97 -22.98 -1.23
N LEU A 520 27.86 -23.00 -2.57
CA LEU A 520 28.43 -22.00 -3.47
C LEU A 520 27.61 -20.70 -3.53
N PHE A 521 26.35 -20.71 -3.11
CA PHE A 521 25.52 -19.49 -3.07
C PHE A 521 25.89 -18.58 -1.89
N PRO A 522 25.64 -17.25 -2.00
CA PRO A 522 25.76 -16.32 -0.88
C PRO A 522 24.88 -16.73 0.32
N PRO A 523 25.29 -16.47 1.58
CA PRO A 523 24.58 -16.94 2.79
C PRO A 523 23.09 -16.61 2.85
N ILE A 524 22.69 -15.44 2.34
CA ILE A 524 21.28 -15.01 2.25
C ILE A 524 20.46 -15.90 1.29
N TRP A 525 21.04 -16.33 0.16
CA TRP A 525 20.35 -17.20 -0.79
C TRP A 525 20.36 -18.66 -0.37
N ARG A 526 21.42 -19.13 0.29
CA ARG A 526 21.38 -20.38 1.06
C ARG A 526 20.22 -20.41 2.05
N ALA A 527 20.07 -19.37 2.87
CA ALA A 527 18.98 -19.27 3.82
C ALA A 527 17.59 -19.30 3.14
N ARG A 528 17.43 -18.61 2.00
CA ARG A 528 16.19 -18.61 1.19
C ARG A 528 15.88 -19.95 0.54
N PHE A 529 16.88 -20.66 0.00
CA PHE A 529 16.70 -22.02 -0.54
C PHE A 529 16.36 -23.02 0.57
N LEU A 530 17.07 -22.99 1.71
CA LEU A 530 16.78 -23.84 2.85
C LEU A 530 15.39 -23.55 3.47
N LYS A 531 14.93 -22.29 3.45
CA LYS A 531 13.56 -21.90 3.83
C LYS A 531 12.53 -22.54 2.90
N ALA A 532 12.73 -22.44 1.58
CA ALA A 532 11.83 -23.04 0.58
C ALA A 532 11.87 -24.58 0.59
N GLN A 533 13.03 -25.19 0.86
CA GLN A 533 13.16 -26.63 1.09
C GLN A 533 12.40 -27.07 2.35
N ALA A 534 12.40 -26.25 3.40
CA ALA A 534 11.61 -26.51 4.60
C ALA A 534 10.10 -26.41 4.36
N ASP A 535 9.65 -25.43 3.55
CA ASP A 535 8.25 -25.35 3.09
C ASP A 535 7.85 -26.61 2.30
N ALA A 536 8.68 -27.06 1.36
CA ALA A 536 8.43 -28.25 0.55
C ALA A 536 8.44 -29.56 1.37
N ALA A 537 9.36 -29.69 2.33
CA ALA A 537 9.38 -30.83 3.25
C ALA A 537 8.13 -30.85 4.15
N LEU A 538 7.74 -29.70 4.71
CA LEU A 538 6.51 -29.55 5.49
C LEU A 538 5.25 -29.85 4.65
N GLY A 539 5.21 -29.41 3.40
CA GLY A 539 4.10 -29.63 2.46
C GLY A 539 3.83 -31.09 2.11
N VAL A 540 4.82 -31.98 2.28
CA VAL A 540 4.66 -33.44 2.15
C VAL A 540 4.71 -34.19 3.49
N GLY A 541 4.62 -33.48 4.63
CA GLY A 541 4.57 -34.08 5.97
C GLY A 541 5.91 -34.47 6.60
N ASP A 542 7.05 -34.15 5.96
CA ASP A 542 8.40 -34.45 6.48
C ASP A 542 8.84 -33.40 7.52
N LEU A 543 8.25 -33.51 8.70
CA LEU A 543 8.54 -32.63 9.84
C LEU A 543 10.00 -32.71 10.35
N PRO A 544 10.72 -33.86 10.30
CA PRO A 544 12.15 -33.91 10.60
C PRO A 544 12.99 -33.13 9.59
N GLY A 545 12.82 -33.39 8.28
CA GLY A 545 13.55 -32.72 7.21
C GLY A 545 13.29 -31.21 7.17
N ALA A 546 12.02 -30.81 7.35
CA ALA A 546 11.65 -29.40 7.44
C ALA A 546 12.34 -28.69 8.62
N MET A 547 12.41 -29.33 9.79
CA MET A 547 13.10 -28.76 10.96
C MET A 547 14.62 -28.71 10.77
N GLN A 548 15.21 -29.71 10.11
CA GLN A 548 16.64 -29.70 9.77
C GLN A 548 16.98 -28.55 8.80
N ALA A 549 16.17 -28.36 7.76
CA ALA A 549 16.33 -27.27 6.80
C ALA A 549 16.16 -25.89 7.45
N VAL A 550 15.14 -25.68 8.30
CA VAL A 550 15.01 -24.47 9.14
C VAL A 550 16.25 -24.22 10.01
N THR A 551 16.79 -25.26 10.64
CA THR A 551 17.96 -25.14 11.52
C THR A 551 19.21 -24.75 10.73
N LYS A 552 19.45 -25.36 9.57
CA LYS A 552 20.52 -24.96 8.64
C LYS A 552 20.32 -23.54 8.10
N ALA A 553 19.07 -23.13 7.86
CA ALA A 553 18.74 -21.79 7.36
C ALA A 553 19.07 -20.71 8.41
N LEU A 554 18.64 -20.88 9.67
CA LEU A 554 18.94 -19.95 10.76
C LEU A 554 20.42 -19.91 11.16
N ALA A 555 21.22 -20.92 10.79
CA ALA A 555 22.65 -20.99 11.05
C ALA A 555 23.52 -20.23 10.02
N GLN A 556 22.95 -19.71 8.92
CA GLN A 556 23.73 -18.93 7.96
C GLN A 556 24.16 -17.57 8.55
N ALA A 557 25.34 -17.09 8.18
CA ALA A 557 25.85 -15.81 8.66
C ALA A 557 25.16 -14.60 8.01
N LYS A 558 25.04 -13.50 8.75
CA LYS A 558 24.59 -12.16 8.27
C LYS A 558 23.20 -12.12 7.60
N ILE A 559 22.29 -13.05 7.95
CA ILE A 559 20.91 -13.06 7.41
C ILE A 559 20.12 -11.82 7.91
N PRO A 560 19.43 -11.05 7.04
CA PRO A 560 18.54 -9.98 7.44
C PRO A 560 17.43 -10.44 8.41
N VAL A 561 16.98 -9.54 9.29
CA VAL A 561 15.93 -9.86 10.28
C VAL A 561 14.63 -10.33 9.61
N GLU A 562 14.30 -9.77 8.45
CA GLU A 562 13.14 -10.15 7.64
C GLU A 562 13.20 -11.63 7.19
N ASP A 563 14.29 -12.04 6.53
CA ASP A 563 14.53 -13.43 6.12
C ASP A 563 14.52 -14.40 7.32
N GLN A 564 15.06 -13.98 8.48
CA GLN A 564 14.98 -14.80 9.70
C GLN A 564 13.54 -14.94 10.23
N LEU A 565 12.69 -13.93 10.06
CA LEU A 565 11.28 -14.00 10.47
C LEU A 565 10.47 -14.90 9.51
N ASP A 566 10.75 -14.86 8.21
CA ASP A 566 10.23 -15.83 7.23
C ASP A 566 10.58 -17.28 7.62
N ILE A 567 11.83 -17.55 8.01
CA ILE A 567 12.25 -18.89 8.45
C ILE A 567 11.56 -19.29 9.75
N ARG A 568 11.42 -18.36 10.72
CA ARG A 568 10.71 -18.61 11.98
C ARG A 568 9.20 -18.80 11.79
N LEU A 569 8.60 -18.26 10.73
CA LEU A 569 7.21 -18.53 10.34
C LEU A 569 7.02 -19.99 9.87
N VAL A 570 7.95 -20.52 9.07
CA VAL A 570 7.97 -21.96 8.71
C VAL A 570 8.19 -22.81 9.95
N GLN A 571 9.10 -22.40 10.85
CA GLN A 571 9.33 -23.08 12.12
C GLN A 571 8.07 -23.14 13.00
N ALA A 572 7.27 -22.08 13.06
CA ALA A 572 6.00 -22.06 13.77
C ALA A 572 4.97 -23.03 13.15
N ARG A 573 4.91 -23.12 11.81
CA ARG A 573 4.07 -24.10 11.09
C ARG A 573 4.50 -25.56 11.34
N ILE A 574 5.81 -25.82 11.45
CA ILE A 574 6.31 -27.15 11.84
C ILE A 574 5.87 -27.51 13.26
N PHE A 575 5.91 -26.57 14.21
CA PHE A 575 5.41 -26.81 15.58
C PHE A 575 3.89 -26.98 15.64
N GLU A 576 3.13 -26.28 14.80
CA GLU A 576 1.68 -26.48 14.64
C GLU A 576 1.36 -27.89 14.14
N ALA A 577 2.04 -28.34 13.08
CA ALA A 577 1.90 -29.67 12.50
C ALA A 577 2.34 -30.81 13.44
N LYS A 578 3.33 -30.56 14.32
CA LYS A 578 3.72 -31.48 15.42
C LYS A 578 2.71 -31.53 16.57
N GLY A 579 1.67 -30.71 16.58
CA GLY A 579 0.72 -30.60 17.69
C GLY A 579 1.21 -29.74 18.86
N GLU A 580 2.40 -29.11 18.78
CA GLU A 580 2.93 -28.16 19.78
C GLU A 580 2.19 -26.79 19.72
N LYS A 581 0.85 -26.80 19.66
CA LYS A 581 -0.03 -25.64 19.42
C LYS A 581 0.29 -24.43 20.32
N ALA A 582 0.57 -24.66 21.60
CA ALA A 582 0.92 -23.60 22.57
C ALA A 582 2.33 -22.99 22.36
N ARG A 583 3.22 -23.66 21.62
CA ARG A 583 4.52 -23.12 21.18
C ARG A 583 4.36 -22.37 19.86
N ALA A 584 3.70 -23.00 18.88
CA ALA A 584 3.39 -22.39 17.58
C ALA A 584 2.66 -21.05 17.74
N GLN A 585 1.57 -21.01 18.53
CA GLN A 585 0.82 -19.79 18.81
C GLN A 585 1.69 -18.68 19.42
N ARG A 586 2.60 -19.00 20.36
CA ARG A 586 3.50 -18.00 20.95
C ARG A 586 4.48 -17.43 19.92
N MET A 587 4.99 -18.27 19.01
CA MET A 587 5.84 -17.83 17.90
C MET A 587 5.06 -16.96 16.91
N TYR A 588 3.89 -17.39 16.44
CA TYR A 588 3.03 -16.57 15.57
C TYR A 588 2.65 -15.24 16.21
N THR A 589 2.29 -15.22 17.50
CA THR A 589 1.94 -13.99 18.24
C THR A 589 3.14 -13.02 18.39
N ALA A 590 4.38 -13.53 18.33
CA ALA A 590 5.58 -12.69 18.27
C ALA A 590 5.84 -12.18 16.84
N ILE A 591 5.73 -13.06 15.83
CA ILE A 591 5.97 -12.74 14.41
C ILE A 591 4.92 -11.75 13.88
N ALA A 592 3.66 -11.84 14.32
CA ALA A 592 2.57 -10.93 13.99
C ALA A 592 2.80 -9.46 14.43
N LYS A 593 3.82 -9.20 15.26
CA LYS A 593 4.22 -7.83 15.66
C LYS A 593 5.24 -7.19 14.70
N ALA A 594 5.71 -7.91 13.69
CA ALA A 594 6.63 -7.35 12.71
C ALA A 594 5.94 -6.25 11.86
N PRO A 595 6.64 -5.16 11.50
CA PRO A 595 6.08 -4.08 10.65
C PRO A 595 6.04 -4.47 9.15
N ILE A 596 5.95 -5.76 8.85
CA ILE A 596 6.14 -6.33 7.51
C ILE A 596 4.95 -7.24 7.21
N ASP A 597 3.95 -6.72 6.48
CA ASP A 597 2.63 -7.37 6.37
C ASP A 597 2.67 -8.76 5.72
N ARG A 598 3.56 -8.98 4.73
CA ARG A 598 3.74 -10.31 4.10
C ARG A 598 4.18 -11.41 5.09
N ILE A 599 4.68 -11.03 6.27
CA ILE A 599 5.08 -11.93 7.36
C ILE A 599 4.05 -11.89 8.50
N ALA A 600 3.58 -10.69 8.86
CA ALA A 600 2.63 -10.49 9.95
C ALA A 600 1.22 -11.02 9.64
N ALA A 601 0.77 -10.98 8.39
CA ALA A 601 -0.55 -11.46 7.96
C ALA A 601 -0.75 -12.98 8.17
N PRO A 602 0.07 -13.88 7.59
CA PRO A 602 -0.05 -15.32 7.84
C PRO A 602 0.18 -15.69 9.31
N ALA A 603 1.05 -14.97 10.02
CA ALA A 603 1.23 -15.14 11.46
C ALA A 603 -0.05 -14.76 12.24
N THR A 604 -0.72 -13.66 11.89
CA THR A 604 -1.96 -13.21 12.54
C THR A 604 -3.10 -14.20 12.31
N LEU A 605 -3.26 -14.69 11.08
CA LEU A 605 -4.23 -15.74 10.74
C LEU A 605 -4.05 -16.98 11.64
N ARG A 606 -2.83 -17.55 11.66
CA ARG A 606 -2.54 -18.78 12.40
C ARG A 606 -2.58 -18.58 13.92
N ALA A 607 -2.15 -17.42 14.42
CA ALA A 607 -2.33 -17.05 15.83
C ALA A 607 -3.82 -17.01 16.21
N THR A 608 -4.67 -16.38 15.39
CA THR A 608 -6.12 -16.26 15.63
C THR A 608 -6.80 -17.62 15.62
N GLN A 609 -6.50 -18.45 14.62
CA GLN A 609 -7.01 -19.83 14.53
C GLN A 609 -6.63 -20.68 15.75
N LEU A 610 -5.37 -20.60 16.20
CA LEU A 610 -4.92 -21.34 17.38
C LEU A 610 -5.46 -20.78 18.71
N GLN A 611 -5.70 -19.48 18.82
CA GLN A 611 -6.38 -18.87 19.98
C GLN A 611 -7.83 -19.36 20.06
N TYR A 612 -8.57 -19.35 18.94
CA TYR A 612 -9.95 -19.81 18.86
C TYR A 612 -10.06 -21.32 19.15
N ALA A 613 -9.25 -22.15 18.49
CA ALA A 613 -9.21 -23.60 18.69
C ALA A 613 -8.70 -24.05 20.07
N ARG A 614 -8.29 -23.09 20.93
CA ARG A 614 -7.92 -23.31 22.35
C ARG A 614 -8.86 -22.59 23.33
N GLY A 615 -9.99 -22.06 22.86
CA GLY A 615 -10.97 -21.34 23.68
C GLY A 615 -10.48 -20.02 24.28
N GLN A 616 -9.36 -19.46 23.79
CA GLN A 616 -8.76 -18.24 24.33
C GLN A 616 -9.41 -16.95 23.79
N ILE A 617 -10.11 -17.05 22.66
CA ILE A 617 -10.98 -16.03 22.09
C ILE A 617 -12.28 -16.70 21.61
N ASN A 618 -13.39 -15.97 21.62
CA ASN A 618 -14.65 -16.45 21.08
C ASN A 618 -14.72 -16.28 19.54
N ALA A 619 -15.73 -16.89 18.91
CA ALA A 619 -15.94 -16.84 17.47
C ALA A 619 -16.08 -15.41 16.94
N THR A 620 -16.73 -14.52 17.70
CA THR A 620 -16.91 -13.09 17.37
C THR A 620 -15.58 -12.37 17.26
N LYS A 621 -14.68 -12.51 18.25
CA LYS A 621 -13.37 -11.84 18.25
C LYS A 621 -12.42 -12.44 17.19
N ALA A 622 -12.51 -13.74 16.95
CA ALA A 622 -11.79 -14.39 15.86
C ALA A 622 -12.26 -13.84 14.50
N ALA A 623 -13.58 -13.74 14.29
CA ALA A 623 -14.16 -13.21 13.06
C ALA A 623 -13.85 -11.72 12.85
N GLU A 624 -13.89 -10.89 13.89
CA GLU A 624 -13.47 -9.48 13.83
C GLU A 624 -12.02 -9.36 13.35
N THR A 625 -11.11 -10.15 13.93
CA THR A 625 -9.67 -10.14 13.63
C THR A 625 -9.41 -10.59 12.18
N LEU A 626 -10.06 -11.67 11.72
CA LEU A 626 -9.92 -12.12 10.33
C LEU A 626 -10.59 -11.16 9.32
N ASN A 627 -11.70 -10.52 9.69
CA ASN A 627 -12.36 -9.52 8.85
C ASN A 627 -11.50 -8.27 8.69
N GLN A 628 -10.81 -7.80 9.74
CA GLN A 628 -9.79 -6.75 9.65
C GLN A 628 -8.61 -7.19 8.78
N LEU A 629 -8.09 -8.39 8.99
CA LEU A 629 -6.96 -8.94 8.23
C LEU A 629 -7.27 -9.04 6.72
N ARG A 630 -8.51 -9.35 6.33
CA ARG A 630 -8.99 -9.33 4.93
C ARG A 630 -8.89 -7.96 4.27
N TYR A 631 -8.86 -6.85 5.00
CA TYR A 631 -8.60 -5.52 4.42
C TYR A 631 -7.12 -5.13 4.44
N ARG A 632 -6.31 -5.78 5.27
CA ARG A 632 -4.87 -5.51 5.42
C ARG A 632 -4.00 -6.30 4.44
N TRP A 633 -4.42 -7.48 4.01
CA TRP A 633 -3.65 -8.34 3.10
C TRP A 633 -4.50 -8.90 1.95
N ARG A 634 -3.94 -8.91 0.73
CA ARG A 634 -4.59 -9.27 -0.53
C ARG A 634 -3.59 -9.83 -1.55
N GLY A 635 -4.06 -10.69 -2.46
CA GLY A 635 -3.37 -11.09 -3.69
C GLY A 635 -2.70 -12.47 -3.70
N ASP A 636 -2.86 -13.28 -2.64
CA ASP A 636 -2.20 -14.59 -2.52
C ASP A 636 -3.07 -15.64 -1.77
N GLY A 637 -2.49 -16.82 -1.52
CA GLY A 637 -3.15 -17.89 -0.76
C GLY A 637 -3.51 -17.54 0.68
N VAL A 638 -2.83 -16.56 1.31
CA VAL A 638 -3.16 -16.13 2.68
C VAL A 638 -4.47 -15.35 2.70
N GLU A 639 -4.77 -14.54 1.68
CA GLU A 639 -6.11 -13.95 1.51
C GLU A 639 -7.18 -15.06 1.44
N LEU A 640 -6.93 -16.11 0.67
CA LEU A 640 -7.87 -17.22 0.50
C LEU A 640 -8.06 -18.01 1.80
N GLU A 641 -7.00 -18.30 2.56
CA GLU A 641 -7.11 -18.92 3.89
C GLU A 641 -7.87 -18.03 4.89
N VAL A 642 -7.67 -16.70 4.87
CA VAL A 642 -8.41 -15.74 5.72
C VAL A 642 -9.89 -15.72 5.36
N ILE A 643 -10.23 -15.67 4.07
CA ILE A 643 -11.60 -15.69 3.59
C ILE A 643 -12.28 -17.01 3.96
N ARG A 644 -11.61 -18.15 3.75
CA ARG A 644 -12.10 -19.49 4.10
C ARG A 644 -12.39 -19.62 5.60
N ALA A 645 -11.43 -19.22 6.44
CA ALA A 645 -11.56 -19.31 7.90
C ALA A 645 -12.65 -18.38 8.44
N LEU A 646 -12.80 -17.17 7.88
CA LEU A 646 -13.88 -16.25 8.26
C LEU A 646 -15.25 -16.74 7.80
N GLY A 647 -15.36 -17.26 6.58
CA GLY A 647 -16.58 -17.88 6.07
C GLY A 647 -17.06 -19.03 6.96
N LYS A 648 -16.14 -19.94 7.34
CA LYS A 648 -16.45 -21.00 8.31
C LYS A 648 -16.89 -20.44 9.67
N LEU A 649 -16.20 -19.44 10.23
CA LEU A 649 -16.62 -18.83 11.49
C LEU A 649 -18.02 -18.23 11.44
N TYR A 650 -18.47 -17.73 10.27
CA TYR A 650 -19.83 -17.24 10.08
C TYR A 650 -20.86 -18.37 9.93
N ILE A 651 -20.54 -19.48 9.24
CA ILE A 651 -21.38 -20.69 9.21
C ILE A 651 -21.57 -21.24 10.63
N ASP A 652 -20.47 -21.36 11.39
CA ASP A 652 -20.45 -21.83 12.79
C ASP A 652 -21.22 -20.88 13.75
N GLN A 653 -21.56 -19.66 13.31
CA GLN A 653 -22.37 -18.67 14.03
C GLN A 653 -23.83 -18.59 13.53
N GLY A 654 -24.23 -19.38 12.53
CA GLY A 654 -25.55 -19.25 11.87
C GLY A 654 -25.69 -18.00 10.97
N ARG A 655 -24.58 -17.30 10.69
CA ARG A 655 -24.52 -16.05 9.92
C ARG A 655 -24.34 -16.34 8.43
N TYR A 656 -25.29 -17.08 7.88
CA TYR A 656 -25.21 -17.71 6.57
C TYR A 656 -25.07 -16.72 5.40
N ARG A 657 -25.69 -15.55 5.51
CA ARG A 657 -25.56 -14.47 4.52
C ARG A 657 -24.12 -13.98 4.42
N GLU A 658 -23.56 -13.53 5.55
CA GLU A 658 -22.19 -13.01 5.57
C GLU A 658 -21.16 -14.10 5.26
N ALA A 659 -21.46 -15.37 5.59
CA ALA A 659 -20.63 -16.50 5.17
C ALA A 659 -20.54 -16.61 3.65
N LEU A 660 -21.68 -16.72 2.95
CA LEU A 660 -21.70 -16.83 1.49
C LEU A 660 -21.14 -15.56 0.80
N GLU A 661 -21.42 -14.37 1.35
CA GLU A 661 -20.86 -13.10 0.85
C GLU A 661 -19.33 -13.06 0.97
N VAL A 662 -18.76 -13.49 2.11
CA VAL A 662 -17.32 -13.57 2.31
C VAL A 662 -16.69 -14.63 1.41
N LEU A 663 -17.23 -15.84 1.38
CA LEU A 663 -16.69 -16.94 0.55
C LEU A 663 -16.70 -16.56 -0.95
N ARG A 664 -17.75 -15.88 -1.44
CA ARG A 664 -17.83 -15.34 -2.81
C ARG A 664 -16.82 -14.19 -3.09
N SER A 665 -16.34 -13.50 -2.05
CA SER A 665 -15.52 -12.27 -2.20
C SER A 665 -14.09 -12.46 -2.72
N ALA A 666 -13.57 -13.69 -2.77
CA ALA A 666 -12.22 -13.98 -3.29
C ALA A 666 -12.06 -13.69 -4.80
N GLY A 667 -13.17 -13.70 -5.56
CA GLY A 667 -13.18 -13.39 -6.99
C GLY A 667 -12.43 -14.40 -7.87
N ARG A 668 -12.33 -14.08 -9.17
CA ARG A 668 -11.79 -14.98 -10.20
C ARG A 668 -10.28 -14.84 -10.47
N ARG A 669 -9.56 -14.00 -9.73
CA ARG A 669 -8.15 -13.63 -10.01
C ARG A 669 -7.10 -14.66 -9.60
N LEU A 670 -7.47 -15.62 -8.74
CA LEU A 670 -6.59 -16.67 -8.20
C LEU A 670 -7.14 -18.07 -8.47
N SER A 671 -7.96 -18.22 -9.52
CA SER A 671 -8.75 -19.44 -9.80
C SER A 671 -7.91 -20.68 -10.14
N ASP A 672 -6.62 -20.47 -10.42
CA ASP A 672 -5.59 -21.48 -10.70
C ASP A 672 -5.03 -22.15 -9.43
N ARG A 673 -5.31 -21.59 -8.24
CA ARG A 673 -4.72 -22.06 -6.98
C ARG A 673 -5.55 -23.15 -6.27
N PRO A 674 -4.91 -24.15 -5.64
CA PRO A 674 -5.60 -25.16 -4.83
C PRO A 674 -6.50 -24.57 -3.73
N GLU A 675 -6.08 -23.47 -3.10
CA GLU A 675 -6.87 -22.79 -2.07
C GLU A 675 -8.15 -22.15 -2.63
N ALA A 676 -8.14 -21.70 -3.90
CA ALA A 676 -9.32 -21.13 -4.55
C ALA A 676 -10.32 -22.22 -4.96
N VAL A 677 -9.84 -23.37 -5.44
CA VAL A 677 -10.68 -24.55 -5.70
C VAL A 677 -11.31 -25.06 -4.39
N ALA A 678 -10.54 -25.15 -3.31
CA ALA A 678 -11.07 -25.50 -1.99
C ALA A 678 -12.13 -24.50 -1.50
N LEU A 679 -11.94 -23.19 -1.75
CA LEU A 679 -12.90 -22.16 -1.39
C LEU A 679 -14.20 -22.23 -2.21
N GLN A 680 -14.12 -22.54 -3.50
CA GLN A 680 -15.30 -22.75 -4.35
C GLN A 680 -16.09 -23.99 -3.92
N ASN A 681 -15.40 -25.05 -3.50
CA ASN A 681 -16.03 -26.24 -2.93
C ASN A 681 -16.73 -25.94 -1.59
N ASP A 682 -16.07 -25.22 -0.67
CA ASP A 682 -16.66 -24.76 0.59
C ASP A 682 -17.90 -23.88 0.35
N LEU A 683 -17.85 -22.95 -0.60
CA LEU A 683 -18.98 -22.07 -0.98
C LEU A 683 -20.17 -22.88 -1.52
N SER A 684 -19.89 -23.84 -2.41
CA SER A 684 -20.90 -24.70 -3.02
C SER A 684 -21.55 -25.63 -1.99
N GLU A 685 -20.76 -26.23 -1.09
CA GLU A 685 -21.27 -27.11 -0.05
C GLU A 685 -22.04 -26.34 1.04
N ALA A 686 -21.63 -25.12 1.41
CA ALA A 686 -22.42 -24.26 2.29
C ALA A 686 -23.82 -23.94 1.69
N PHE A 687 -23.89 -23.65 0.39
CA PHE A 687 -25.16 -23.45 -0.31
C PHE A 687 -26.00 -24.75 -0.38
N ARG A 688 -25.36 -25.91 -0.56
CA ARG A 688 -26.02 -27.24 -0.50
C ARG A 688 -26.59 -27.54 0.88
N GLN A 689 -25.85 -27.28 1.95
CA GLN A 689 -26.31 -27.51 3.32
C GLN A 689 -27.53 -26.64 3.67
N LEU A 690 -27.56 -25.41 3.18
CA LEU A 690 -28.71 -24.51 3.29
C LEU A 690 -29.94 -25.01 2.54
N PHE A 691 -29.85 -25.16 1.22
CA PHE A 691 -31.04 -25.29 0.37
C PHE A 691 -31.39 -26.72 -0.06
N LEU A 692 -30.51 -27.70 0.16
CA LEU A 692 -30.76 -29.12 -0.10
C LEU A 692 -30.84 -29.95 1.19
N GLN A 693 -30.00 -29.67 2.20
CA GLN A 693 -29.93 -30.44 3.46
C GLN A 693 -30.74 -29.84 4.62
N GLY A 694 -31.41 -28.71 4.41
CA GLY A 694 -32.43 -28.18 5.34
C GLY A 694 -31.94 -27.18 6.39
N LEU A 695 -30.69 -26.72 6.40
CA LEU A 695 -30.28 -25.66 7.35
C LEU A 695 -31.10 -24.36 7.15
N ALA A 696 -31.58 -24.08 5.93
CA ALA A 696 -32.46 -22.96 5.66
C ALA A 696 -33.93 -23.20 6.05
N ASP A 697 -34.31 -24.34 6.64
CA ASP A 697 -35.67 -24.57 7.21
C ASP A 697 -35.81 -23.89 8.58
N GLY A 698 -34.70 -23.67 9.30
CA GLY A 698 -34.67 -22.90 10.56
C GLY A 698 -34.65 -21.37 10.36
N MET A 699 -34.74 -20.88 9.12
CA MET A 699 -34.74 -19.46 8.78
C MET A 699 -36.17 -18.94 8.56
N GLN A 700 -36.39 -17.64 8.78
CA GLN A 700 -37.61 -16.97 8.32
C GLN A 700 -37.77 -17.17 6.80
N PRO A 701 -38.91 -17.67 6.28
CA PRO A 701 -39.04 -18.03 4.87
C PRO A 701 -38.67 -16.93 3.88
N ILE A 702 -39.03 -15.66 4.16
CA ILE A 702 -38.63 -14.49 3.35
C ILE A 702 -37.11 -14.32 3.29
N GLN A 703 -36.40 -14.55 4.41
CA GLN A 703 -34.94 -14.46 4.46
C GLN A 703 -34.27 -15.59 3.67
N ALA A 704 -34.82 -16.81 3.74
CA ALA A 704 -34.34 -17.95 2.96
C ALA A 704 -34.56 -17.74 1.44
N VAL A 705 -35.73 -17.23 1.04
CA VAL A 705 -36.05 -16.88 -0.36
C VAL A 705 -35.09 -15.81 -0.89
N GLY A 706 -34.89 -14.71 -0.15
CA GLY A 706 -33.93 -13.67 -0.52
C GLY A 706 -32.51 -14.19 -0.64
N LEU A 707 -32.05 -14.95 0.36
CA LEU A 707 -30.70 -15.55 0.35
C LEU A 707 -30.49 -16.54 -0.81
N PHE A 708 -31.53 -17.26 -1.25
CA PHE A 708 -31.44 -18.09 -2.45
C PHE A 708 -31.22 -17.22 -3.70
N TYR A 709 -32.04 -16.18 -3.92
CA TYR A 709 -31.91 -15.33 -5.11
C TYR A 709 -30.59 -14.56 -5.17
N ASP A 710 -30.03 -14.15 -4.03
CA ASP A 710 -28.72 -13.49 -3.94
C ASP A 710 -27.54 -14.38 -4.36
N PHE A 711 -27.73 -15.70 -4.38
CA PHE A 711 -26.71 -16.74 -4.63
C PHE A 711 -27.19 -17.83 -5.60
N GLN A 712 -28.20 -17.53 -6.43
CA GLN A 712 -28.80 -18.51 -7.35
C GLN A 712 -27.82 -19.06 -8.39
N ASP A 713 -26.71 -18.34 -8.63
CA ASP A 713 -25.56 -18.76 -9.44
C ASP A 713 -24.82 -19.99 -8.90
N LEU A 714 -25.04 -20.35 -7.63
CA LEU A 714 -24.50 -21.56 -6.99
C LEU A 714 -25.41 -22.80 -7.14
N THR A 715 -26.56 -22.69 -7.82
CA THR A 715 -27.50 -23.81 -7.99
C THR A 715 -26.88 -24.90 -8.88
N PRO A 716 -26.66 -26.13 -8.38
CA PRO A 716 -25.96 -27.18 -9.13
C PRO A 716 -26.83 -27.73 -10.28
N ILE A 717 -26.22 -27.95 -11.44
CA ILE A 717 -26.92 -28.48 -12.61
C ILE A 717 -27.28 -29.96 -12.37
N GLY A 718 -28.56 -30.28 -12.33
CA GLY A 718 -29.05 -31.66 -12.19
C GLY A 718 -30.15 -31.79 -11.14
N ALA A 719 -30.45 -33.03 -10.74
CA ALA A 719 -31.53 -33.36 -9.83
C ALA A 719 -31.45 -32.62 -8.48
N ASP A 720 -30.24 -32.36 -7.98
CA ASP A 720 -29.98 -31.59 -6.76
C ASP A 720 -30.48 -30.14 -6.87
N GLY A 721 -30.15 -29.44 -7.96
CA GLY A 721 -30.62 -28.07 -8.20
C GLY A 721 -32.13 -28.03 -8.46
N ASP A 722 -32.65 -29.03 -9.17
CA ASP A 722 -34.10 -29.18 -9.33
C ASP A 722 -34.79 -29.40 -7.96
N GLN A 723 -34.15 -30.12 -7.03
CA GLN A 723 -34.66 -30.28 -5.65
C GLN A 723 -34.54 -29.01 -4.81
N MET A 724 -33.45 -28.25 -4.92
CA MET A 724 -33.32 -26.94 -4.27
C MET A 724 -34.43 -25.99 -4.72
N VAL A 725 -34.73 -25.94 -6.02
CA VAL A 725 -35.81 -25.10 -6.57
C VAL A 725 -37.18 -25.59 -6.10
N ARG A 726 -37.40 -26.90 -5.89
CA ARG A 726 -38.62 -27.41 -5.22
C ARG A 726 -38.69 -27.00 -3.74
N ASN A 727 -37.56 -27.01 -3.02
CA ASN A 727 -37.47 -26.55 -1.63
C ASN A 727 -37.71 -25.03 -1.51
N LEU A 728 -37.30 -24.24 -2.51
CA LEU A 728 -37.60 -22.82 -2.64
C LEU A 728 -39.09 -22.57 -2.94
N VAL A 729 -39.69 -23.33 -3.86
CA VAL A 729 -41.11 -23.24 -4.20
C VAL A 729 -42.01 -23.45 -2.99
N ARG A 730 -41.70 -24.40 -2.11
CA ARG A 730 -42.42 -24.60 -0.83
C ARG A 730 -42.39 -23.33 0.04
N ARG A 731 -41.22 -22.69 0.17
CA ARG A 731 -41.04 -21.43 0.91
C ARG A 731 -41.79 -20.26 0.27
N LEU A 732 -41.84 -20.20 -1.07
CA LEU A 732 -42.62 -19.18 -1.80
C LEU A 732 -44.13 -19.35 -1.55
N VAL A 733 -44.63 -20.59 -1.50
CA VAL A 733 -46.03 -20.91 -1.14
C VAL A 733 -46.33 -20.53 0.32
N ASP A 734 -45.39 -20.75 1.24
CA ASP A 734 -45.52 -20.32 2.64
C ASP A 734 -45.66 -18.80 2.82
N VAL A 735 -45.14 -17.98 1.89
CA VAL A 735 -45.19 -16.50 1.93
C VAL A 735 -46.12 -15.88 0.88
N ASP A 736 -47.07 -16.66 0.36
CA ASP A 736 -48.08 -16.23 -0.64
C ASP A 736 -47.52 -15.75 -2.00
N LEU A 737 -46.25 -16.01 -2.31
CA LEU A 737 -45.63 -15.74 -3.62
C LEU A 737 -45.96 -16.84 -4.65
N LEU A 738 -47.25 -17.19 -4.74
CA LEU A 738 -47.78 -18.28 -5.57
C LEU A 738 -47.43 -18.13 -7.05
N GLY A 739 -47.50 -16.90 -7.58
CA GLY A 739 -47.20 -16.63 -8.99
C GLY A 739 -45.74 -16.89 -9.39
N ASP A 740 -44.78 -16.71 -8.48
CA ASP A 740 -43.37 -17.02 -8.73
C ASP A 740 -43.05 -18.50 -8.45
N ALA A 741 -43.70 -19.08 -7.44
CA ALA A 741 -43.67 -20.52 -7.20
C ALA A 741 -44.15 -21.32 -8.43
N ALA A 742 -45.22 -20.86 -9.09
CA ALA A 742 -45.75 -21.45 -10.32
C ALA A 742 -44.77 -21.36 -11.50
N LYS A 743 -44.12 -20.20 -11.72
CA LYS A 743 -43.12 -20.03 -12.80
C LYS A 743 -41.98 -21.04 -12.69
N LEU A 744 -41.46 -21.24 -11.47
CA LEU A 744 -40.34 -22.14 -11.20
C LEU A 744 -40.69 -23.61 -11.46
N LEU A 745 -41.85 -24.08 -10.99
CA LEU A 745 -42.27 -25.46 -11.29
C LEU A 745 -42.66 -25.64 -12.77
N LYS A 746 -43.29 -24.64 -13.39
CA LYS A 746 -43.61 -24.67 -14.83
C LYS A 746 -42.34 -24.91 -15.65
N TYR A 747 -41.28 -24.15 -15.37
CA TYR A 747 -39.99 -24.34 -16.05
C TYR A 747 -39.42 -25.75 -15.86
N GLN A 748 -39.49 -26.34 -14.66
CA GLN A 748 -39.07 -27.73 -14.44
C GLN A 748 -39.92 -28.75 -15.21
N VAL A 749 -41.24 -28.60 -15.15
CA VAL A 749 -42.19 -29.50 -15.81
C VAL A 749 -42.00 -29.47 -17.32
N GLU A 750 -41.77 -28.30 -17.92
CA GLU A 750 -41.55 -28.15 -19.36
C GLU A 750 -40.15 -28.61 -19.80
N ASN A 751 -39.09 -28.18 -19.10
CA ASN A 751 -37.71 -28.22 -19.62
C ASN A 751 -36.75 -29.18 -18.90
N ARG A 752 -37.12 -29.74 -17.73
CA ARG A 752 -36.20 -30.50 -16.85
C ARG A 752 -36.65 -31.94 -16.58
N LEU A 753 -37.96 -32.16 -16.43
CA LEU A 753 -38.50 -33.40 -15.88
C LEU A 753 -39.20 -34.28 -16.93
N ASN A 754 -39.06 -35.60 -16.77
CA ASN A 754 -39.73 -36.62 -17.58
C ASN A 754 -40.37 -37.70 -16.68
N GLY A 755 -41.27 -38.51 -17.24
CA GLY A 755 -41.91 -39.64 -16.55
C GLY A 755 -42.70 -39.26 -15.29
N VAL A 756 -42.71 -40.16 -14.30
CA VAL A 756 -43.43 -39.98 -13.02
C VAL A 756 -43.01 -38.70 -12.27
N PRO A 757 -41.70 -38.33 -12.17
CA PRO A 757 -41.30 -37.05 -11.57
C PRO A 757 -41.92 -35.81 -12.25
N LYS A 758 -42.05 -35.81 -13.59
CA LYS A 758 -42.74 -34.72 -14.32
C LYS A 758 -44.20 -34.62 -13.88
N ALA A 759 -44.89 -35.76 -13.76
CA ALA A 759 -46.28 -35.81 -13.33
C ALA A 759 -46.47 -35.39 -11.87
N GLN A 760 -45.57 -35.77 -10.95
CA GLN A 760 -45.64 -35.30 -9.55
C GLN A 760 -45.53 -33.78 -9.49
N VAL A 761 -44.47 -33.20 -10.05
CA VAL A 761 -44.21 -31.75 -9.97
C VAL A 761 -45.24 -30.94 -10.76
N ALA A 762 -45.83 -31.50 -11.81
CA ALA A 762 -46.99 -30.91 -12.50
C ALA A 762 -48.27 -30.95 -11.67
N THR A 763 -48.40 -31.90 -10.75
CA THR A 763 -49.53 -31.96 -9.81
C THR A 763 -49.36 -30.90 -8.73
N ASP A 764 -48.15 -30.75 -8.19
CA ASP A 764 -47.78 -29.65 -7.28
C ASP A 764 -48.04 -28.27 -7.93
N LEU A 765 -47.65 -28.09 -9.19
CA LEU A 765 -47.93 -26.88 -9.97
C LEU A 765 -49.44 -26.63 -10.16
N ALA A 766 -50.22 -27.66 -10.48
CA ALA A 766 -51.67 -27.54 -10.60
C ALA A 766 -52.32 -27.13 -9.28
N TRP A 767 -51.84 -27.63 -8.14
CA TRP A 767 -52.28 -27.18 -6.81
C TRP A 767 -51.93 -25.71 -6.54
N ILE A 768 -50.75 -25.24 -6.94
CA ILE A 768 -50.37 -23.81 -6.82
C ILE A 768 -51.30 -22.93 -7.69
N TYR A 769 -51.57 -23.33 -8.93
CA TYR A 769 -52.53 -22.62 -9.78
C TYR A 769 -53.95 -22.58 -9.19
N LEU A 770 -54.41 -23.65 -8.52
CA LEU A 770 -55.71 -23.63 -7.83
C LEU A 770 -55.74 -22.66 -6.65
N MET A 771 -54.65 -22.52 -5.89
CA MET A 771 -54.53 -21.50 -4.83
C MET A 771 -54.52 -20.08 -5.42
N ASP A 772 -53.82 -19.90 -6.55
CA ASP A 772 -53.72 -18.66 -7.33
C ASP A 772 -54.95 -18.39 -8.23
N LYS A 773 -56.06 -19.11 -7.99
CA LYS A 773 -57.37 -18.98 -8.66
C LYS A 773 -57.34 -19.15 -10.19
N LYS A 774 -56.45 -19.99 -10.72
CA LYS A 774 -56.26 -20.31 -12.15
C LYS A 774 -56.61 -21.77 -12.47
N PRO A 775 -57.90 -22.13 -12.48
CA PRO A 775 -58.32 -23.51 -12.73
C PRO A 775 -58.02 -23.99 -14.16
N GLU A 776 -57.96 -23.08 -15.14
CA GLU A 776 -57.56 -23.42 -16.53
C GLU A 776 -56.11 -23.88 -16.61
N ASP A 777 -55.18 -23.10 -16.05
CA ASP A 777 -53.75 -23.46 -16.00
C ASP A 777 -53.53 -24.77 -15.23
N ALA A 778 -54.26 -24.99 -14.13
CA ALA A 778 -54.22 -26.25 -13.39
C ALA A 778 -54.68 -27.44 -14.26
N LEU A 779 -55.83 -27.34 -14.92
CA LEU A 779 -56.38 -28.39 -15.77
C LEU A 779 -55.46 -28.67 -16.98
N ASN A 780 -54.95 -27.62 -17.62
CA ASN A 780 -54.00 -27.72 -18.73
C ASN A 780 -52.70 -28.40 -18.30
N THR A 781 -52.17 -28.05 -17.12
CA THR A 781 -50.96 -28.66 -16.54
C THR A 781 -51.13 -30.15 -16.29
N ILE A 782 -52.26 -30.58 -15.72
CA ILE A 782 -52.57 -32.00 -15.54
C ILE A 782 -52.72 -32.72 -16.88
N ASN A 783 -53.38 -32.10 -17.86
CA ASN A 783 -53.64 -32.71 -19.17
C ASN A 783 -52.36 -32.87 -20.01
N ALA A 784 -51.49 -31.86 -20.03
CA ALA A 784 -50.20 -31.89 -20.74
C ALA A 784 -49.17 -32.85 -20.13
N THR A 785 -49.45 -33.42 -18.95
CA THR A 785 -48.52 -34.29 -18.20
C THR A 785 -49.10 -35.67 -17.90
N ARG A 786 -50.14 -36.08 -18.64
CA ARG A 786 -50.69 -37.45 -18.59
C ARG A 786 -49.63 -38.47 -19.02
N THR A 787 -49.57 -39.60 -18.32
CA THR A 787 -48.78 -40.78 -18.70
C THR A 787 -49.49 -42.05 -18.22
N THR A 788 -49.26 -43.17 -18.89
CA THR A 788 -49.99 -44.44 -18.69
C THR A 788 -49.58 -45.19 -17.42
N ILE A 789 -48.39 -44.91 -16.87
CA ILE A 789 -47.85 -45.57 -15.68
C ILE A 789 -47.66 -44.52 -14.59
N LEU A 790 -48.62 -44.43 -13.67
CA LEU A 790 -48.59 -43.54 -12.51
C LEU A 790 -48.94 -44.31 -11.22
N PRO A 791 -48.26 -44.03 -10.09
CA PRO A 791 -48.62 -44.59 -8.79
C PRO A 791 -50.09 -44.30 -8.43
N PRO A 792 -50.84 -45.25 -7.82
CA PRO A 792 -52.26 -45.06 -7.50
C PRO A 792 -52.56 -43.81 -6.67
N ALA A 793 -51.71 -43.48 -5.69
CA ALA A 793 -51.85 -42.27 -4.88
C ALA A 793 -51.72 -40.97 -5.70
N LEU A 794 -50.74 -40.89 -6.62
CA LEU A 794 -50.57 -39.75 -7.51
C LEU A 794 -51.73 -39.65 -8.53
N ASN A 795 -52.27 -40.78 -8.98
CA ASN A 795 -53.48 -40.78 -9.81
C ASN A 795 -54.71 -40.25 -9.05
N ALA A 796 -54.89 -40.62 -7.77
CA ALA A 796 -55.96 -40.08 -6.93
C ALA A 796 -55.78 -38.57 -6.70
N GLU A 797 -54.57 -38.12 -6.35
CA GLU A 797 -54.27 -36.70 -6.16
C GLU A 797 -54.55 -35.87 -7.42
N ARG A 798 -54.13 -36.36 -8.60
CA ARG A 798 -54.40 -35.71 -9.89
C ARG A 798 -55.89 -35.68 -10.21
N ARG A 799 -56.67 -36.70 -9.80
CA ARG A 799 -58.13 -36.71 -9.93
C ARG A 799 -58.79 -35.64 -9.08
N LEU A 800 -58.39 -35.51 -7.82
CA LEU A 800 -58.87 -34.46 -6.89
C LEU A 800 -58.54 -33.04 -7.40
N ALA A 801 -57.32 -32.83 -7.91
CA ALA A 801 -56.93 -31.57 -8.55
C ALA A 801 -57.76 -31.26 -9.80
N THR A 802 -58.01 -32.28 -10.64
CA THR A 802 -58.86 -32.14 -11.85
C THR A 802 -60.30 -31.80 -11.49
N ALA A 803 -60.87 -32.44 -10.48
CA ALA A 803 -62.23 -32.15 -10.01
C ALA A 803 -62.35 -30.73 -9.44
N ARG A 804 -61.40 -30.28 -8.60
CA ARG A 804 -61.38 -28.88 -8.12
C ARG A 804 -61.19 -27.87 -9.26
N ALA A 805 -60.41 -28.19 -10.29
CA ALA A 805 -60.27 -27.35 -11.48
C ALA A 805 -61.57 -27.24 -12.29
N LEU A 806 -62.25 -28.37 -12.56
CA LEU A 806 -63.54 -28.39 -13.27
C LEU A 806 -64.63 -27.66 -12.47
N MET A 807 -64.69 -27.86 -11.15
CA MET A 807 -65.58 -27.12 -10.25
C MET A 807 -65.29 -25.61 -10.27
N GLY A 808 -64.02 -25.21 -10.29
CA GLY A 808 -63.59 -23.81 -10.45
C GLY A 808 -63.96 -23.20 -11.80
N LEU A 809 -64.20 -24.03 -12.83
CA LEU A 809 -64.70 -23.67 -14.15
C LEU A 809 -66.23 -23.78 -14.28
N GLY A 810 -66.94 -24.02 -13.18
CA GLY A 810 -68.40 -24.23 -13.18
C GLY A 810 -68.87 -25.52 -13.86
N ARG A 811 -67.94 -26.43 -14.23
CA ARG A 811 -68.23 -27.74 -14.83
C ARG A 811 -68.52 -28.77 -13.74
N TYR A 812 -69.59 -28.52 -12.99
CA TYR A 812 -69.91 -29.24 -11.75
C TYR A 812 -70.15 -30.74 -11.96
N ASP A 813 -70.88 -31.14 -13.00
CA ASP A 813 -71.24 -32.54 -13.22
C ASP A 813 -70.00 -33.38 -13.57
N ALA A 814 -69.19 -32.91 -14.52
CA ALA A 814 -67.91 -33.51 -14.87
C ALA A 814 -66.87 -33.47 -13.72
N ALA A 815 -67.04 -32.60 -12.72
CA ALA A 815 -66.25 -32.63 -11.49
C ALA A 815 -66.77 -33.70 -10.51
N LEU A 816 -68.09 -33.91 -10.44
CA LEU A 816 -68.77 -34.89 -9.60
C LEU A 816 -68.46 -36.33 -10.06
N ASP A 817 -68.52 -36.59 -11.37
CA ASP A 817 -68.15 -37.88 -12.00
C ASP A 817 -66.75 -38.36 -11.55
N LEU A 818 -65.82 -37.42 -11.37
CA LEU A 818 -64.45 -37.71 -10.95
C LEU A 818 -64.30 -38.02 -9.46
N VAL A 819 -65.29 -37.71 -8.61
CA VAL A 819 -65.20 -37.93 -7.14
C VAL A 819 -66.34 -38.77 -6.56
N GLU A 820 -67.28 -39.24 -7.38
CA GLU A 820 -68.42 -40.08 -6.97
C GLU A 820 -67.98 -41.31 -6.15
N THR A 821 -66.99 -42.04 -6.64
CA THR A 821 -66.43 -43.23 -5.98
C THR A 821 -65.33 -42.90 -4.96
N ASP A 822 -64.90 -41.64 -4.85
CA ASP A 822 -63.77 -41.25 -4.01
C ASP A 822 -64.22 -41.01 -2.55
N THR A 823 -64.03 -42.02 -1.71
CA THR A 823 -64.43 -42.01 -0.29
C THR A 823 -63.48 -41.20 0.61
N SER A 824 -62.42 -40.60 0.07
CA SER A 824 -61.49 -39.77 0.85
C SER A 824 -62.17 -38.51 1.42
N ARG A 825 -61.56 -37.92 2.46
CA ARG A 825 -62.04 -36.66 3.05
C ARG A 825 -62.09 -35.53 2.01
N ASP A 826 -61.09 -35.46 1.12
CA ASP A 826 -61.03 -34.46 0.05
C ASP A 826 -62.11 -34.72 -1.02
N GLY A 827 -62.36 -35.99 -1.38
CA GLY A 827 -63.44 -36.36 -2.30
C GLY A 827 -64.84 -36.04 -1.77
N GLN A 828 -65.09 -36.26 -0.47
CA GLN A 828 -66.34 -35.85 0.19
C GLN A 828 -66.46 -34.33 0.29
N GLU A 829 -65.36 -33.61 0.56
CA GLU A 829 -65.34 -32.15 0.64
C GLU A 829 -65.65 -31.50 -0.71
N ILE A 830 -65.06 -32.00 -1.81
CA ILE A 830 -65.37 -31.56 -3.18
C ILE A 830 -66.85 -31.82 -3.51
N ARG A 831 -67.42 -32.96 -3.13
CA ARG A 831 -68.85 -33.24 -3.32
C ARG A 831 -69.75 -32.28 -2.56
N GLY A 832 -69.40 -31.93 -1.31
CA GLY A 832 -70.11 -30.92 -0.53
C GLY A 832 -70.04 -29.53 -1.19
N GLU A 833 -68.85 -29.11 -1.64
CA GLU A 833 -68.66 -27.85 -2.38
C GLU A 833 -69.46 -27.82 -3.70
N ILE A 834 -69.47 -28.91 -4.48
CA ILE A 834 -70.27 -29.02 -5.71
C ILE A 834 -71.77 -28.89 -5.41
N ALA A 835 -72.30 -29.68 -4.48
CA ALA A 835 -73.72 -29.64 -4.12
C ALA A 835 -74.15 -28.24 -3.63
N TRP A 836 -73.29 -27.57 -2.86
CA TRP A 836 -73.49 -26.20 -2.40
C TRP A 836 -73.50 -25.19 -3.57
N LYS A 837 -72.58 -25.29 -4.53
CA LYS A 837 -72.55 -24.41 -5.72
C LYS A 837 -73.71 -24.67 -6.68
N GLN A 838 -74.16 -25.92 -6.80
CA GLN A 838 -75.37 -26.31 -7.56
C GLN A 838 -76.69 -25.94 -6.85
N ARG A 839 -76.65 -25.42 -5.60
CA ARG A 839 -77.82 -25.14 -4.76
C ARG A 839 -78.66 -26.38 -4.40
N ALA A 840 -78.05 -27.57 -4.41
CA ALA A 840 -78.66 -28.82 -3.99
C ALA A 840 -78.67 -28.93 -2.45
N TRP A 841 -79.40 -28.01 -1.79
CA TRP A 841 -79.30 -27.77 -0.34
C TRP A 841 -79.48 -29.02 0.55
N PRO A 842 -80.46 -29.93 0.33
CA PRO A 842 -80.58 -31.14 1.15
C PRO A 842 -79.34 -32.04 1.07
N ALA A 843 -78.75 -32.17 -0.12
CA ALA A 843 -77.55 -32.96 -0.34
C ALA A 843 -76.30 -32.28 0.25
N ALA A 844 -76.18 -30.96 0.10
CA ALA A 844 -75.09 -30.19 0.70
C ALA A 844 -75.11 -30.28 2.24
N GLY A 845 -76.29 -30.12 2.87
CA GLY A 845 -76.47 -30.27 4.32
C GLY A 845 -76.05 -31.66 4.80
N ALA A 846 -76.54 -32.72 4.14
CA ALA A 846 -76.21 -34.11 4.47
C ALA A 846 -74.72 -34.44 4.29
N LEU A 847 -74.05 -33.88 3.29
CA LEU A 847 -72.60 -34.05 3.08
C LEU A 847 -71.79 -33.30 4.16
N TYR A 848 -72.19 -32.09 4.54
CA TYR A 848 -71.50 -31.34 5.58
C TYR A 848 -71.71 -31.92 6.98
N GLU A 849 -72.93 -32.35 7.38
CA GLU A 849 -73.12 -33.05 8.67
C GLU A 849 -72.33 -34.38 8.69
N ARG A 850 -72.34 -35.15 7.60
CA ARG A 850 -71.54 -36.39 7.49
C ARG A 850 -70.04 -36.13 7.62
N SER A 851 -69.55 -34.99 7.13
CA SER A 851 -68.13 -34.61 7.24
C SER A 851 -67.68 -34.20 8.65
N LEU A 852 -68.64 -33.92 9.55
CA LEU A 852 -68.41 -33.69 10.99
C LEU A 852 -68.48 -35.00 11.79
N GLY A 853 -69.36 -35.91 11.40
CA GLY A 853 -69.52 -37.22 12.06
C GLY A 853 -69.84 -37.09 13.56
N ASP A 854 -69.17 -37.90 14.38
CA ASP A 854 -69.38 -37.95 15.83
C ASP A 854 -68.58 -36.92 16.65
N ARG A 855 -67.97 -35.91 16.00
CA ARG A 855 -67.19 -34.84 16.66
C ARG A 855 -67.99 -34.07 17.74
N PHE A 856 -69.32 -34.06 17.68
CA PHE A 856 -70.17 -33.48 18.72
C PHE A 856 -70.10 -34.23 20.08
N ARG A 857 -69.57 -35.45 20.11
CA ARG A 857 -69.40 -36.25 21.35
C ARG A 857 -68.10 -35.97 22.10
N THR A 858 -67.13 -35.27 21.50
CA THR A 858 -65.85 -34.94 22.13
C THR A 858 -65.84 -33.49 22.63
N GLY A 859 -65.35 -33.28 23.85
CA GLY A 859 -65.22 -31.94 24.42
C GLY A 859 -64.14 -31.09 23.72
N GLY A 860 -64.07 -29.82 24.11
CA GLY A 860 -63.14 -28.83 23.54
C GLY A 860 -63.70 -28.09 22.33
N ALA A 861 -63.21 -26.86 22.12
CA ALA A 861 -63.70 -25.93 21.10
C ALA A 861 -63.63 -26.52 19.67
N LEU A 862 -64.50 -26.03 18.78
CA LEU A 862 -64.46 -26.39 17.36
C LEU A 862 -63.26 -25.72 16.70
N SER A 863 -62.58 -26.43 15.80
CA SER A 863 -61.68 -25.77 14.86
C SER A 863 -62.48 -24.97 13.84
N ALA A 864 -61.91 -23.89 13.28
CA ALA A 864 -62.59 -23.07 12.26
C ALA A 864 -63.08 -23.88 11.04
N ALA A 865 -62.41 -25.00 10.72
CA ALA A 865 -62.83 -25.90 9.64
C ALA A 865 -63.97 -26.87 10.03
N GLU A 866 -64.25 -27.08 11.31
CA GLU A 866 -65.45 -27.78 11.80
C GLU A 866 -66.61 -26.78 11.95
N GLU A 867 -66.34 -25.60 12.52
CA GLU A 867 -67.27 -24.49 12.63
C GLU A 867 -67.86 -24.07 11.28
N ALA A 868 -67.02 -23.82 10.26
CA ALA A 868 -67.49 -23.47 8.92
C ALA A 868 -68.30 -24.61 8.25
N ARG A 869 -68.04 -25.88 8.59
CA ARG A 869 -68.83 -27.03 8.09
C ARG A 869 -70.18 -27.13 8.81
N LEU A 870 -70.22 -26.87 10.11
CA LEU A 870 -71.46 -26.80 10.89
C LEU A 870 -72.35 -25.64 10.45
N LEU A 871 -71.76 -24.46 10.21
CA LEU A 871 -72.42 -23.29 9.65
C LEU A 871 -73.04 -23.62 8.28
N ARG A 872 -72.24 -24.21 7.36
CA ARG A 872 -72.72 -24.66 6.04
C ARG A 872 -73.82 -25.71 6.12
N ALA A 873 -73.71 -26.71 7.01
CA ALA A 873 -74.74 -27.72 7.20
C ALA A 873 -76.06 -27.09 7.67
N SER A 874 -76.00 -26.20 8.67
CA SER A 874 -77.17 -25.55 9.25
C SER A 874 -77.85 -24.60 8.26
N VAL A 875 -77.08 -23.78 7.54
CA VAL A 875 -77.60 -22.91 6.46
C VAL A 875 -78.18 -23.74 5.32
N ALA A 876 -77.55 -24.85 4.93
CA ALA A 876 -78.08 -25.72 3.87
C ALA A 876 -79.43 -26.35 4.28
N TYR A 877 -79.58 -26.82 5.52
CA TYR A 877 -80.87 -27.34 6.00
C TYR A 877 -81.94 -26.24 6.13
N SER A 878 -81.58 -25.04 6.58
CA SER A 878 -82.50 -23.89 6.61
C SER A 878 -82.84 -23.31 5.23
N LEU A 879 -82.09 -23.65 4.17
CA LEU A 879 -82.42 -23.34 2.76
C LEU A 879 -83.13 -24.50 2.06
N ALA A 880 -83.34 -25.62 2.76
CA ALA A 880 -84.03 -26.82 2.30
C ALA A 880 -85.38 -27.04 3.01
N ASP A 881 -85.76 -26.14 3.93
CA ASP A 881 -86.89 -26.26 4.86
C ASP A 881 -86.89 -27.58 5.68
N ASP A 882 -85.69 -28.13 5.95
CA ASP A 882 -85.50 -29.37 6.72
C ASP A 882 -85.32 -29.07 8.22
N ASP A 883 -86.43 -28.67 8.86
CA ASP A 883 -86.51 -28.42 10.31
C ASP A 883 -86.11 -29.66 11.15
N ALA A 884 -86.32 -30.87 10.63
CA ALA A 884 -85.96 -32.10 11.33
C ALA A 884 -84.44 -32.28 11.41
N ALA A 885 -83.72 -31.95 10.33
CA ALA A 885 -82.26 -31.90 10.35
C ALA A 885 -81.71 -30.71 11.14
N LEU A 886 -82.33 -29.54 11.02
CA LEU A 886 -81.91 -28.36 11.77
C LEU A 886 -82.07 -28.55 13.28
N GLY A 887 -83.19 -29.13 13.71
CA GLY A 887 -83.43 -29.52 15.11
C GLY A 887 -82.43 -30.56 15.62
N ARG A 888 -82.07 -31.56 14.78
CA ARG A 888 -81.02 -32.54 15.08
C ARG A 888 -79.65 -31.88 15.27
N LEU A 889 -79.27 -30.93 14.42
CA LEU A 889 -78.03 -30.17 14.58
C LEU A 889 -78.06 -29.32 15.85
N ARG A 890 -79.14 -28.59 16.11
CA ARG A 890 -79.34 -27.76 17.31
C ARG A 890 -79.19 -28.58 18.60
N ALA A 891 -79.78 -29.78 18.64
CA ALA A 891 -79.66 -30.69 19.77
C ALA A 891 -78.24 -31.27 19.98
N ARG A 892 -77.48 -31.48 18.90
CA ARG A 892 -76.10 -32.04 18.96
C ARG A 892 -75.03 -31.00 19.24
N TRP A 893 -75.16 -29.79 18.70
CA TRP A 893 -74.04 -28.84 18.59
C TRP A 893 -74.20 -27.55 19.42
N SER A 894 -75.35 -27.31 20.03
CA SER A 894 -75.62 -26.09 20.83
C SER A 894 -74.61 -25.86 21.96
N GLY A 895 -74.11 -26.93 22.60
CA GLY A 895 -73.09 -26.84 23.65
C GLY A 895 -71.72 -26.30 23.21
N PHE A 896 -71.47 -26.14 21.91
CA PHE A 896 -70.22 -25.58 21.39
C PHE A 896 -70.30 -24.08 21.05
N ILE A 897 -71.50 -23.49 20.97
CA ILE A 897 -71.73 -22.12 20.45
C ILE A 897 -70.91 -21.07 21.21
N GLU A 898 -70.96 -21.09 22.54
CA GLU A 898 -70.24 -20.10 23.39
C GLU A 898 -68.70 -20.27 23.37
N THR A 899 -68.20 -21.33 22.73
CA THR A 899 -66.76 -21.61 22.55
C THR A 899 -66.29 -21.48 21.09
N ALA A 900 -67.18 -21.05 20.20
CA ALA A 900 -66.92 -20.91 18.77
C ALA A 900 -66.26 -19.57 18.42
N SER A 901 -65.65 -19.48 17.23
CA SER A 901 -65.04 -18.24 16.73
C SER A 901 -66.09 -17.18 16.38
N ASN A 902 -67.29 -17.62 15.99
CA ASN A 902 -68.44 -16.82 15.59
C ASN A 902 -69.74 -17.36 16.25
N PRO A 903 -69.92 -17.12 17.58
CA PRO A 903 -71.09 -17.62 18.32
C PRO A 903 -72.42 -17.15 17.72
N GLU A 904 -72.52 -15.88 17.32
CA GLU A 904 -73.73 -15.31 16.72
C GLU A 904 -74.07 -15.97 15.38
N GLY A 905 -73.07 -16.17 14.51
CA GLY A 905 -73.25 -16.82 13.21
C GLY A 905 -73.77 -18.25 13.35
N LEU A 906 -73.20 -19.04 14.27
CA LEU A 906 -73.72 -20.37 14.59
C LEU A 906 -75.12 -20.32 15.23
N ARG A 907 -75.37 -19.41 16.16
CA ARG A 907 -76.66 -19.30 16.87
C ARG A 907 -77.80 -18.96 15.91
N VAL A 908 -77.58 -18.02 14.98
CA VAL A 908 -78.52 -17.68 13.90
C VAL A 908 -78.69 -18.85 12.93
N ALA A 909 -77.60 -19.44 12.44
CA ALA A 909 -77.67 -20.54 11.47
C ALA A 909 -78.37 -21.79 12.03
N LEU A 910 -78.19 -22.10 13.32
CA LEU A 910 -78.86 -23.22 14.00
C LEU A 910 -80.31 -22.91 14.40
N GLN A 911 -80.73 -21.64 14.44
CA GLN A 911 -82.13 -21.25 14.66
C GLN A 911 -82.99 -21.36 13.40
N GLY A 912 -82.43 -20.99 12.23
CA GLY A 912 -83.13 -21.05 10.94
C GLY A 912 -83.95 -19.79 10.62
N MET A 913 -84.59 -19.79 9.45
CA MET A 913 -85.31 -18.64 8.93
C MET A 913 -86.65 -18.38 9.64
N SER A 914 -86.66 -17.52 10.66
CA SER A 914 -87.88 -16.83 11.07
C SER A 914 -88.17 -15.65 10.11
N MET A 915 -89.41 -15.53 9.63
CA MET A 915 -89.79 -14.41 8.74
C MET A 915 -89.85 -13.09 9.52
N GLY A 916 -88.87 -12.19 9.32
CA GLY A 916 -88.95 -10.82 9.86
C GLY A 916 -87.66 -10.00 9.88
N ALA A 917 -86.48 -10.61 9.78
CA ALA A 917 -85.19 -9.90 9.90
C ALA A 917 -84.27 -10.08 8.68
N VAL A 918 -83.28 -9.18 8.55
CA VAL A 918 -82.30 -9.13 7.45
C VAL A 918 -81.58 -10.49 7.30
N SER A 919 -81.37 -10.93 6.06
CA SER A 919 -81.18 -12.35 5.75
C SER A 919 -79.92 -12.96 6.38
N ALA A 920 -80.11 -14.06 7.11
CA ALA A 920 -79.01 -14.94 7.53
C ALA A 920 -78.32 -15.60 6.32
N SER A 921 -79.04 -15.76 5.21
CA SER A 921 -78.57 -16.43 3.98
C SER A 921 -77.51 -15.63 3.23
N ASP A 922 -77.62 -14.30 3.11
CA ASP A 922 -76.62 -13.52 2.37
C ASP A 922 -75.31 -13.35 3.14
N PHE A 923 -75.38 -13.09 4.46
CA PHE A 923 -74.19 -13.02 5.30
C PHE A 923 -73.52 -14.40 5.45
N GLY A 924 -74.32 -15.44 5.71
CA GLY A 924 -73.83 -16.82 5.82
C GLY A 924 -73.15 -17.32 4.54
N ARG A 925 -73.72 -17.01 3.35
CA ARG A 925 -73.15 -17.47 2.07
C ARG A 925 -71.79 -16.86 1.77
N VAL A 926 -71.60 -15.55 2.00
CA VAL A 926 -70.34 -14.86 1.67
C VAL A 926 -69.22 -15.23 2.65
N SER A 927 -69.50 -15.30 3.95
CA SER A 927 -68.50 -15.69 4.95
C SER A 927 -68.08 -17.16 4.78
N ALA A 928 -69.04 -18.08 4.67
CA ALA A 928 -68.76 -19.51 4.53
C ALA A 928 -67.98 -19.87 3.25
N ASP A 929 -68.21 -19.17 2.13
CA ASP A 929 -67.45 -19.39 0.88
C ASP A 929 -65.98 -18.93 0.99
N ASN A 930 -65.72 -17.83 1.68
CA ASN A 930 -64.34 -17.40 1.94
C ASN A 930 -63.64 -18.29 2.98
N GLU A 931 -64.30 -18.66 4.08
CA GLU A 931 -63.74 -19.51 5.13
C GLU A 931 -63.35 -20.91 4.63
N ALA A 932 -64.19 -21.55 3.81
CA ALA A 932 -63.88 -22.86 3.25
C ALA A 932 -62.65 -22.82 2.33
N PHE A 933 -62.58 -21.81 1.44
CA PHE A 933 -61.45 -21.61 0.53
C PHE A 933 -60.15 -21.29 1.28
N ASN A 934 -60.20 -20.36 2.25
CA ASN A 934 -59.04 -20.00 3.08
C ASN A 934 -58.57 -21.17 3.95
N GLY A 935 -59.49 -21.94 4.53
CA GLY A 935 -59.19 -23.14 5.29
C GLY A 935 -58.58 -24.26 4.43
N TRP A 936 -59.01 -24.39 3.17
CA TRP A 936 -58.40 -25.30 2.20
C TRP A 936 -56.98 -24.85 1.81
N ILE A 937 -56.75 -23.56 1.52
CA ILE A 937 -55.40 -23.01 1.30
C ILE A 937 -54.51 -23.26 2.51
N GLY A 938 -55.00 -23.04 3.73
CA GLY A 938 -54.25 -23.31 4.97
C GLY A 938 -53.77 -24.76 5.07
N ARG A 939 -54.67 -25.73 4.81
CA ARG A 939 -54.31 -27.16 4.74
C ARG A 939 -53.29 -27.45 3.63
N LEU A 940 -53.45 -26.83 2.47
CA LEU A 940 -52.59 -27.06 1.31
C LEU A 940 -51.18 -26.47 1.50
N LYS A 941 -51.05 -25.28 2.10
CA LYS A 941 -49.75 -24.72 2.53
C LYS A 941 -49.05 -25.63 3.54
N GLU A 942 -49.75 -26.09 4.57
CA GLU A 942 -49.18 -27.02 5.55
C GLU A 942 -48.75 -28.34 4.91
N ARG A 943 -49.47 -28.82 3.89
CA ARG A 943 -49.08 -29.98 3.08
C ARG A 943 -47.80 -29.71 2.25
N PHE A 944 -47.67 -28.53 1.65
CA PHE A 944 -46.44 -28.12 0.95
C PHE A 944 -45.23 -28.01 1.89
N ARG A 945 -45.45 -27.50 3.11
CA ARG A 945 -44.46 -27.39 4.18
C ARG A 945 -43.99 -28.75 4.71
N THR A 946 -44.93 -29.65 5.02
CA THR A 946 -44.65 -31.00 5.54
C THR A 946 -44.25 -32.02 4.47
N GLY A 947 -44.51 -31.72 3.19
CA GLY A 947 -44.14 -32.58 2.06
C GLY A 947 -44.97 -33.86 1.91
N GLN A 948 -46.16 -33.94 2.53
CA GLN A 948 -47.02 -35.14 2.45
C GLN A 948 -47.83 -35.21 1.13
N PRO A 949 -48.02 -36.41 0.54
CA PRO A 949 -48.93 -36.59 -0.60
C PRO A 949 -50.40 -36.50 -0.17
N ALA A 950 -51.30 -36.15 -1.11
CA ALA A 950 -52.73 -36.10 -0.81
C ALA A 950 -53.30 -37.46 -0.38
N GLY A 951 -54.34 -37.44 0.46
CA GLY A 951 -54.93 -38.64 1.05
C GLY A 951 -54.16 -39.26 2.23
N SER A 952 -53.01 -38.71 2.62
CA SER A 952 -52.33 -39.10 3.86
C SER A 952 -53.23 -38.82 5.09
N PRO A 953 -53.44 -39.78 6.01
CA PRO A 953 -54.16 -39.51 7.24
C PRO A 953 -53.36 -38.52 8.09
N ALA A 954 -54.01 -37.46 8.57
CA ALA A 954 -53.41 -36.54 9.52
C ALA A 954 -52.98 -37.32 10.78
N ARG A 955 -51.72 -37.15 11.22
CA ARG A 955 -51.32 -37.62 12.54
C ARG A 955 -52.19 -36.92 13.57
N ALA A 956 -52.80 -37.69 14.48
CA ALA A 956 -53.36 -37.12 15.69
C ALA A 956 -52.22 -36.48 16.48
N GLY A 957 -52.21 -35.15 16.56
CA GLY A 957 -51.41 -34.43 17.55
C GLY A 957 -52.04 -34.65 18.93
N GLY A 958 -51.19 -34.90 19.92
CA GLY A 958 -51.52 -34.73 21.34
C GLY A 958 -51.15 -33.35 21.83
#